data_AF-G5SUK3-F1
#
_entry.id   AF-G5SUK3-F1
#
_cell.length_a   1.000
_cell.length_b   1.000
_cell.length_c   1.000
_cell.angle_alpha   90.00
_cell.angle_beta   90.00
_cell.angle_gamma   90.00
#
_symmetry.space_group_name_H-M   'P 1'
#
loop_
_entity.id
_entity.type
_entity.pdbx_description
1 polymer ?
#
loop_
_entity_poly.entity_id
_entity_poly.type
_entity_poly.pdbx_seq_one_letter_code
_entity_poly.pdbx_strand_id
1 'polypeptide(L)'
;MKEYLLSVVGVLSILSVGCVPDEEMKVRNLVLRENPGLRHVLQLYEGDSLKYKAALFLIDNLPYHQGVDSGDLRPMYKSYELFSTGKFSYQEALDSAARQYGFSGVGKIAMKKDVYIDPAYLVGNIEWAFKVWREQPWGKNVSFEQFCEYVLPYRVGNEKLEPWRERLYYQFMPIIEKHKNDPEIENPVHAAFVVRDSLLRTPHYFTGEMGTSVRVGPRIADWRSGSCLDLCDALVYIYRALGIPCGIEELPLRGNNNVPHYWIFVDDPEGQTWFSSMFYRRPRFLKAEDYVDVYGKVFRQKFGLNRRIIEEMDVRPKDVHPVFRYPCFEDVTRIYGREQAYKLSVGKDRFIQEPKEGEPVYLCMSERYSWKPVGWDIYDGMAAVFEDCHGGTVYCLALYDQESGELEMISNPFSVDVETGKMAYYEPGPETEDVVLLSKFGMFAEFFLGRMVDGVFEGSNIPGFEHPDTLFHIHDVPDRLCTVVRADSSKAYRYVRYLGPRGGFCNVSEVGFYSSWTDDMPLKGEILGPEDGARGSHSYFNVFDGHTDTSYDYPLDYGGWAGLDLGEQKHVGKIVYTPRNRDNFVREGDVYELFVCRGGKWESAGRQVAHSDSLLFQNVPKHALLLLRDHSRGVAERLFEYKEGKQRFW
;
A
#
# COMPACT_ATOMS: atom_id res chain seq x y z
N MET A 1 -43.98 51.53 -26.19
CA MET A 1 -44.55 50.59 -25.20
C MET A 1 -43.75 49.29 -25.24
N LYS A 2 -42.81 49.17 -24.31
CA LYS A 2 -42.17 47.97 -23.74
C LYS A 2 -40.78 48.37 -23.27
N GLU A 3 -40.68 48.58 -21.97
CA GLU A 3 -39.48 48.92 -21.22
C GLU A 3 -38.60 47.68 -21.01
N TYR A 4 -37.30 47.94 -20.96
CA TYR A 4 -36.23 47.01 -20.63
C TYR A 4 -36.27 46.66 -19.14
N LEU A 5 -36.17 45.37 -18.81
CA LEU A 5 -35.82 44.92 -17.46
C LEU A 5 -34.47 44.20 -17.52
N LEU A 6 -33.44 44.89 -17.01
CA LEU A 6 -32.19 44.27 -16.57
C LEU A 6 -32.42 43.62 -15.21
N SER A 7 -32.25 42.30 -15.10
CA SER A 7 -32.16 41.59 -13.83
C SER A 7 -30.69 41.36 -13.48
N VAL A 8 -30.22 42.12 -12.49
CA VAL A 8 -28.92 41.97 -11.82
C VAL A 8 -28.97 40.71 -10.96
N VAL A 9 -28.16 39.70 -11.30
CA VAL A 9 -27.84 38.58 -10.41
C VAL A 9 -26.55 38.94 -9.70
N GLY A 10 -26.67 39.39 -8.45
CA GLY A 10 -25.54 39.63 -7.56
C GLY A 10 -24.97 38.30 -7.08
N VAL A 11 -23.74 37.99 -7.49
CA VAL A 11 -22.92 36.95 -6.89
C VAL A 11 -22.44 37.48 -5.54
N LEU A 12 -23.02 36.98 -4.46
CA LEU A 12 -22.53 37.17 -3.09
C LEU A 12 -21.28 36.30 -2.92
N SER A 13 -20.12 36.88 -3.21
CA SER A 13 -18.83 36.34 -2.78
C SER A 13 -18.75 36.48 -1.26
N ILE A 14 -18.98 35.38 -0.54
CA ILE A 14 -18.65 35.27 0.88
C ILE A 14 -17.12 35.21 0.97
N LEU A 15 -16.50 36.38 1.11
CA LEU A 15 -15.15 36.51 1.64
C LEU A 15 -15.21 36.12 3.12
N SER A 16 -14.94 34.85 3.42
CA SER A 16 -14.62 34.41 4.77
C SER A 16 -13.22 34.93 5.12
N VAL A 17 -13.14 36.19 5.56
CA VAL A 17 -11.98 36.69 6.30
C VAL A 17 -12.07 36.10 7.71
N GLY A 18 -11.64 34.85 7.84
CA GLY A 18 -11.51 34.15 9.12
C GLY A 18 -10.36 34.71 9.94
N CYS A 19 -10.47 34.60 11.26
CA CYS A 19 -9.57 35.09 12.31
C CYS A 19 -8.17 34.40 12.33
N VAL A 20 -7.42 34.44 11.23
CA VAL A 20 -6.15 33.69 11.02
C VAL A 20 -4.85 34.34 11.58
N PRO A 21 -4.68 35.68 11.66
CA PRO A 21 -3.34 36.26 11.91
C PRO A 21 -2.70 35.93 13.27
N ASP A 22 -3.49 35.71 14.34
CA ASP A 22 -2.97 35.70 15.70
C ASP A 22 -2.26 34.40 16.10
N GLU A 23 -2.77 33.23 15.69
CA GLU A 23 -2.15 31.92 15.99
C GLU A 23 -0.85 31.72 15.20
N GLU A 24 -0.87 31.99 13.88
CA GLU A 24 0.33 31.90 13.04
C GLU A 24 1.42 32.84 13.55
N MET A 25 1.04 34.06 13.92
CA MET A 25 1.99 35.02 14.49
C MET A 25 2.56 34.54 15.83
N LYS A 26 1.76 33.89 16.71
CA LYS A 26 2.26 33.30 17.95
C LYS A 26 3.27 32.17 17.67
N VAL A 27 2.93 31.23 16.79
CA VAL A 27 3.82 30.13 16.40
C VAL A 27 5.11 30.67 15.81
N ARG A 28 5.03 31.60 14.86
CA ARG A 28 6.17 32.27 14.25
C ARG A 28 7.06 32.94 15.29
N ASN A 29 6.47 33.68 16.23
CA ASN A 29 7.22 34.37 17.27
C ASN A 29 7.96 33.37 18.19
N LEU A 30 7.37 32.22 18.49
CA LEU A 30 8.04 31.14 19.22
C LEU A 30 9.23 30.60 18.41
N VAL A 31 9.03 30.27 17.13
CA VAL A 31 10.09 29.78 16.24
C VAL A 31 11.23 30.79 16.12
N LEU A 32 10.94 32.07 15.91
CA LEU A 32 11.92 33.15 15.82
C LEU A 32 12.63 33.44 17.15
N ARG A 33 12.07 33.00 18.28
CA ARG A 33 12.72 33.07 19.60
C ARG A 33 13.66 31.88 19.79
N GLU A 34 13.25 30.68 19.38
CA GLU A 34 14.09 29.48 19.45
C GLU A 34 15.24 29.50 18.44
N ASN A 35 15.04 30.11 17.27
CA ASN A 35 16.05 30.28 16.24
C ASN A 35 16.05 31.73 15.69
N PRO A 36 16.73 32.66 16.38
CA PRO A 36 16.79 34.07 15.99
C PRO A 36 17.41 34.31 14.60
N GLY A 37 18.22 33.37 14.10
CA GLY A 37 18.83 33.45 12.77
C GLY A 37 17.80 33.56 11.65
N LEU A 38 16.62 32.97 11.82
CA LEU A 38 15.52 33.01 10.84
C LEU A 38 14.98 34.43 10.59
N ARG A 39 15.20 35.39 11.51
CA ARG A 39 14.85 36.80 11.28
C ARG A 39 15.61 37.40 10.10
N HIS A 40 16.86 36.99 9.89
CA HIS A 40 17.67 37.47 8.78
C HIS A 40 17.12 36.96 7.44
N VAL A 41 16.49 35.77 7.41
CA VAL A 41 15.81 35.25 6.21
C VAL A 41 14.63 36.14 5.83
N LEU A 42 13.81 36.54 6.81
CA LEU A 42 12.69 37.45 6.59
C LEU A 42 13.15 38.84 6.14
N GLN A 43 14.20 39.38 6.76
CA GLN A 43 14.79 40.67 6.38
C GLN A 43 15.37 40.64 4.96
N LEU A 44 16.04 39.55 4.58
CA LEU A 44 16.58 39.38 3.24
C LEU A 44 15.50 39.51 2.14
N TYR A 45 14.28 39.08 2.43
CA TYR A 45 13.17 39.05 1.48
C TYR A 45 12.14 40.16 1.66
N GLU A 46 12.36 41.13 2.53
CA GLU A 46 11.42 42.24 2.78
C GLU A 46 11.04 43.01 1.49
N GLY A 47 11.95 43.05 0.51
CA GLY A 47 11.72 43.65 -0.81
C GLY A 47 11.10 42.75 -1.89
N ASP A 48 10.98 41.43 -1.68
CA ASP A 48 10.34 40.48 -2.61
C ASP A 48 9.12 39.85 -1.92
N SER A 49 7.93 40.38 -2.21
CA SER A 49 6.69 39.98 -1.53
C SER A 49 6.38 38.48 -1.62
N LEU A 50 6.75 37.81 -2.72
CA LEU A 50 6.48 36.38 -2.88
C LEU A 50 7.50 35.55 -2.08
N LYS A 51 8.78 35.90 -2.16
CA LYS A 51 9.82 35.22 -1.36
C LYS A 51 9.60 35.43 0.14
N TYR A 52 9.15 36.61 0.55
CA TYR A 52 8.80 36.89 1.93
C TYR A 52 7.66 35.99 2.41
N LYS A 53 6.57 35.89 1.65
CA LYS A 53 5.44 35.00 1.96
C LYS A 53 5.86 33.52 1.99
N ALA A 54 6.70 33.08 1.06
CA ALA A 54 7.23 31.73 1.03
C ALA A 54 8.11 31.43 2.26
N ALA A 55 8.93 32.39 2.69
CA ALA A 55 9.73 32.27 3.91
C ALA A 55 8.85 32.19 5.17
N LEU A 56 7.78 32.99 5.26
CA LEU A 56 6.79 32.89 6.33
C LEU A 56 6.13 31.51 6.34
N PHE A 57 5.65 31.04 5.18
CA PHE A 57 5.05 29.71 5.05
C PHE A 57 5.97 28.59 5.56
N LEU A 58 7.26 28.61 5.20
CA LEU A 58 8.21 27.62 5.71
C LEU A 58 8.41 27.75 7.23
N ILE A 59 8.67 28.97 7.73
CA ILE A 59 8.93 29.24 9.16
C ILE A 59 7.75 28.83 10.04
N ASP A 60 6.53 29.12 9.61
CA ASP A 60 5.30 28.84 10.36
C ASP A 60 5.02 27.34 10.47
N ASN A 61 5.60 26.54 9.58
CA ASN A 61 5.42 25.09 9.55
C ASN A 61 6.60 24.28 10.10
N LEU A 62 7.76 24.90 10.38
CA LEU A 62 8.92 24.23 11.01
C LEU A 62 8.59 23.42 12.28
N PRO A 63 7.69 23.86 13.19
CA PRO A 63 7.38 23.12 14.43
C PRO A 63 6.82 21.72 14.22
N TYR A 64 6.24 21.45 13.05
CA TYR A 64 5.55 20.19 12.75
C TYR A 64 6.44 19.18 12.04
N HIS A 65 7.71 19.52 11.81
CA HIS A 65 8.67 18.70 11.09
C HIS A 65 9.91 18.38 11.94
N GLN A 66 10.44 17.18 11.76
CA GLN A 66 11.71 16.74 12.31
C GLN A 66 12.34 15.65 11.43
N GLY A 67 13.66 15.57 11.42
CA GLY A 67 14.37 14.52 10.68
C GLY A 67 15.65 14.08 11.36
N VAL A 68 16.35 13.16 10.70
CA VAL A 68 17.61 12.61 11.21
C VAL A 68 18.69 13.69 11.25
N ASP A 69 19.26 13.91 12.44
CA ASP A 69 20.40 14.80 12.66
C ASP A 69 21.71 14.03 12.60
N SER A 70 21.78 12.95 13.39
CA SER A 70 22.95 12.10 13.52
C SER A 70 22.57 10.62 13.70
N GLY A 71 23.56 9.76 13.50
CA GLY A 71 23.43 8.30 13.53
C GLY A 71 24.10 7.65 12.32
N ASP A 72 24.11 6.32 12.31
CA ASP A 72 24.73 5.52 11.26
C ASP A 72 23.68 5.02 10.25
N LEU A 73 23.67 5.68 9.09
CA LEU A 73 22.81 5.35 7.94
C LEU A 73 23.54 4.52 6.89
N ARG A 74 24.84 4.23 7.07
CA ARG A 74 25.67 3.57 6.06
C ARG A 74 25.17 2.17 5.69
N PRO A 75 24.71 1.31 6.62
CA PRO A 75 24.20 0.00 6.24
C PRO A 75 22.91 0.10 5.41
N MET A 76 21.97 0.97 5.81
CA MET A 76 20.78 1.28 5.02
C MET A 76 21.16 1.75 3.61
N TYR A 77 22.02 2.77 3.49
CA TYR A 77 22.45 3.25 2.18
C TYR A 77 23.12 2.16 1.35
N LYS A 78 23.90 1.28 1.98
CA LYS A 78 24.54 0.16 1.28
C LYS A 78 23.52 -0.87 0.78
N SER A 79 22.49 -1.19 1.55
CA SER A 79 21.45 -2.11 1.07
C SER A 79 20.66 -1.54 -0.11
N TYR A 80 20.32 -0.25 -0.09
CA TYR A 80 19.66 0.40 -1.23
C TYR A 80 20.57 0.46 -2.46
N GLU A 81 21.85 0.82 -2.27
CA GLU A 81 22.85 0.82 -3.34
C GLU A 81 22.94 -0.56 -4.01
N LEU A 82 23.11 -1.63 -3.23
CA LEU A 82 23.23 -2.99 -3.76
C LEU A 82 21.95 -3.44 -4.46
N PHE A 83 20.78 -3.23 -3.84
CA PHE A 83 19.49 -3.59 -4.43
C PHE A 83 19.26 -2.86 -5.77
N SER A 84 19.63 -1.58 -5.84
CA SER A 84 19.47 -0.76 -7.05
C SER A 84 20.26 -1.27 -8.27
N THR A 85 21.21 -2.20 -8.07
CA THR A 85 21.93 -2.83 -9.19
C THR A 85 21.13 -3.91 -9.92
N GLY A 86 20.05 -4.41 -9.33
CA GLY A 86 19.30 -5.58 -9.82
C GLY A 86 20.04 -6.91 -9.72
N LYS A 87 21.24 -6.93 -9.12
CA LYS A 87 22.08 -8.14 -8.97
C LYS A 87 21.82 -8.90 -7.65
N PHE A 88 21.12 -8.27 -6.72
CA PHE A 88 20.85 -8.80 -5.39
C PHE A 88 19.36 -8.68 -5.11
N SER A 89 18.78 -9.72 -4.52
CA SER A 89 17.55 -9.57 -3.74
C SER A 89 17.77 -8.59 -2.59
N TYR A 90 16.67 -8.06 -2.04
CA TYR A 90 16.81 -7.12 -0.94
C TYR A 90 17.41 -7.78 0.31
N GLN A 91 17.06 -9.04 0.60
CA GLN A 91 17.66 -9.80 1.69
C GLN A 91 19.18 -9.97 1.51
N GLU A 92 19.66 -10.33 0.31
CA GLU A 92 21.10 -10.44 0.05
C GLU A 92 21.82 -9.08 0.19
N ALA A 93 21.15 -7.99 -0.18
CA ALA A 93 21.65 -6.65 0.00
C ALA A 93 21.75 -6.27 1.49
N LEU A 94 20.77 -6.63 2.31
CA LEU A 94 20.77 -6.47 3.76
C LEU A 94 21.91 -7.28 4.41
N ASP A 95 22.04 -8.56 4.06
CA ASP A 95 23.08 -9.44 4.61
C ASP A 95 24.48 -8.94 4.24
N SER A 96 24.64 -8.42 3.03
CA SER A 96 25.89 -7.82 2.58
C SER A 96 26.22 -6.53 3.32
N ALA A 97 25.23 -5.67 3.55
CA ALA A 97 25.39 -4.48 4.38
C ALA A 97 25.74 -4.85 5.84
N ALA A 98 25.05 -5.84 6.41
CA ALA A 98 25.31 -6.33 7.77
C ALA A 98 26.71 -6.92 7.93
N ARG A 99 27.20 -7.69 6.96
CA ARG A 99 28.58 -8.20 6.96
C ARG A 99 29.62 -7.07 6.93
N GLN A 100 29.33 -5.98 6.23
CA GLN A 100 30.25 -4.86 6.11
C GLN A 100 30.28 -3.95 7.35
N TYR A 101 29.11 -3.68 7.96
CA TYR A 101 28.98 -2.68 9.03
C TYR A 101 28.68 -3.26 10.41
N GLY A 102 28.47 -4.58 10.51
CA GLY A 102 28.14 -5.30 11.74
C GLY A 102 26.65 -5.31 12.11
N PHE A 103 25.79 -4.63 11.34
CA PHE A 103 24.33 -4.60 11.53
C PHE A 103 23.62 -4.16 10.24
N SER A 104 22.32 -4.46 10.11
CA SER A 104 21.46 -4.01 9.02
C SER A 104 20.57 -2.81 9.44
N GLY A 105 20.14 -2.01 8.46
CA GLY A 105 19.26 -0.86 8.70
C GLY A 105 19.98 0.37 9.24
N VAL A 106 19.40 0.99 10.27
CA VAL A 106 19.85 2.26 10.86
C VAL A 106 20.32 2.08 12.30
N GLY A 107 21.39 2.79 12.69
CA GLY A 107 21.99 2.66 14.02
C GLY A 107 22.09 3.99 14.75
N LYS A 108 21.68 4.03 16.03
CA LYS A 108 21.84 5.19 16.94
C LYS A 108 21.32 6.51 16.33
N ILE A 109 20.10 6.51 15.82
CA ILE A 109 19.47 7.69 15.22
C ILE A 109 19.08 8.71 16.29
N ALA A 110 19.43 9.97 16.06
CA ALA A 110 18.91 11.13 16.79
C ALA A 110 18.09 12.00 15.84
N MET A 111 16.88 12.36 16.27
CA MET A 111 15.99 13.26 15.54
C MET A 111 16.19 14.70 16.00
N LYS A 112 16.07 15.65 15.08
CA LYS A 112 16.10 17.09 15.36
C LYS A 112 14.90 17.78 14.75
N LYS A 113 14.26 18.63 15.54
CA LYS A 113 13.15 19.49 15.10
C LYS A 113 13.66 20.54 14.11
N ASP A 114 12.84 20.82 13.11
CA ASP A 114 13.21 21.75 12.03
C ASP A 114 13.18 23.22 12.46
N VAL A 115 12.63 23.54 13.65
CA VAL A 115 12.77 24.87 14.25
C VAL A 115 14.25 25.29 14.38
N TYR A 116 15.17 24.33 14.46
CA TYR A 116 16.63 24.54 14.52
C TYR A 116 17.33 24.37 13.16
N ILE A 117 16.61 24.52 12.05
CA ILE A 117 17.17 24.49 10.70
C ILE A 117 18.17 25.64 10.50
N ASP A 118 19.21 25.40 9.70
CA ASP A 118 20.18 26.42 9.31
C ASP A 118 19.50 27.48 8.42
N PRO A 119 19.48 28.77 8.81
CA PRO A 119 18.94 29.84 7.98
C PRO A 119 19.55 29.90 6.57
N ALA A 120 20.85 29.60 6.42
CA ALA A 120 21.51 29.61 5.12
C ALA A 120 21.00 28.49 4.20
N TYR A 121 20.72 27.31 4.76
CA TYR A 121 20.08 26.22 4.04
C TYR A 121 18.68 26.61 3.55
N LEU A 122 17.90 27.29 4.42
CA LEU A 122 16.55 27.75 4.06
C LEU A 122 16.56 28.78 2.92
N VAL A 123 17.49 29.75 2.96
CA VAL A 123 17.72 30.72 1.88
C VAL A 123 18.07 29.99 0.58
N GLY A 124 19.04 29.07 0.61
CA GLY A 124 19.41 28.28 -0.57
C GLY A 124 18.24 27.49 -1.16
N ASN A 125 17.40 26.90 -0.31
CA ASN A 125 16.18 26.21 -0.74
C ASN A 125 15.19 27.17 -1.43
N ILE A 126 14.92 28.33 -0.83
CA ILE A 126 14.00 29.34 -1.39
C ILE A 126 14.50 29.82 -2.76
N GLU A 127 15.79 30.16 -2.88
CA GLU A 127 16.36 30.62 -4.15
C GLU A 127 16.21 29.58 -5.26
N TRP A 128 16.55 28.31 -4.99
CA TRP A 128 16.41 27.24 -5.97
C TRP A 128 14.95 26.94 -6.32
N ALA A 129 14.03 26.96 -5.35
CA ALA A 129 12.61 26.76 -5.61
C ALA A 129 12.05 27.87 -6.51
N PHE A 130 12.37 29.14 -6.23
CA PHE A 130 11.94 30.27 -7.07
C PHE A 130 12.58 30.25 -8.47
N LYS A 131 13.83 29.79 -8.58
CA LYS A 131 14.50 29.62 -9.87
C LYS A 131 13.69 28.69 -10.77
N VAL A 132 13.41 27.46 -10.31
CA VAL A 132 12.68 26.48 -11.13
C VAL A 132 11.23 26.89 -11.35
N TRP A 133 10.59 27.54 -10.38
CA TRP A 133 9.22 28.01 -10.56
C TRP A 133 9.10 29.15 -11.59
N ARG A 134 10.09 30.06 -11.67
CA ARG A 134 10.07 31.18 -12.61
C ARG A 134 10.61 30.84 -14.00
N GLU A 135 11.57 29.93 -14.09
CA GLU A 135 12.28 29.65 -15.36
C GLU A 135 11.65 28.51 -16.18
N GLN A 136 10.83 27.65 -15.57
CA GLN A 136 10.26 26.49 -16.27
C GLN A 136 8.98 26.86 -17.05
N PRO A 137 8.73 26.24 -18.22
CA PRO A 137 7.59 26.60 -19.07
C PRO A 137 6.22 26.49 -18.39
N TRP A 138 6.03 25.47 -17.56
CA TRP A 138 4.79 25.23 -16.81
C TRP A 138 4.66 26.09 -15.56
N GLY A 139 5.71 26.80 -15.13
CA GLY A 139 5.71 27.58 -13.89
C GLY A 139 4.59 28.61 -13.80
N LYS A 140 4.20 29.19 -14.93
CA LYS A 140 3.05 30.13 -15.05
C LYS A 140 1.69 29.50 -14.78
N ASN A 141 1.59 28.17 -14.87
CA ASN A 141 0.40 27.38 -14.60
C ASN A 141 0.42 26.77 -13.19
N VAL A 142 1.39 27.15 -12.35
CA VAL A 142 1.50 26.72 -10.96
C VAL A 142 1.18 27.92 -10.07
N SER A 143 0.07 27.84 -9.34
CA SER A 143 -0.32 28.88 -8.36
C SER A 143 0.73 29.02 -7.24
N PHE A 144 0.71 30.16 -6.54
CA PHE A 144 1.62 30.38 -5.42
C PHE A 144 1.38 29.38 -4.28
N GLU A 145 0.13 28.97 -4.07
CA GLU A 145 -0.29 27.98 -3.09
C GLU A 145 0.24 26.58 -3.44
N GLN A 146 0.08 26.15 -4.70
CA GLN A 146 0.68 24.90 -5.20
C GLN A 146 2.21 24.94 -5.13
N PHE A 147 2.82 26.08 -5.45
CA PHE A 147 4.26 26.27 -5.30
C PHE A 147 4.70 26.07 -3.84
N CYS A 148 4.00 26.69 -2.88
CA CYS A 148 4.32 26.58 -1.47
C CYS A 148 4.22 25.15 -0.94
N GLU A 149 3.20 24.38 -1.33
CA GLU A 149 3.04 23.00 -0.83
C GLU A 149 3.81 21.94 -1.59
N TYR A 150 3.97 22.11 -2.90
CA TYR A 150 4.36 20.99 -3.77
C TYR A 150 5.67 21.22 -4.52
N VAL A 151 6.27 22.43 -4.45
CA VAL A 151 7.58 22.74 -5.03
C VAL A 151 8.58 23.22 -3.99
N LEU A 152 8.19 24.18 -3.15
CA LEU A 152 9.00 24.89 -2.16
C LEU A 152 9.56 24.02 -1.00
N PRO A 153 8.88 22.98 -0.48
CA PRO A 153 9.34 22.30 0.72
C PRO A 153 10.72 21.67 0.55
N TYR A 154 11.58 21.85 1.55
CA TYR A 154 12.97 21.38 1.53
C TYR A 154 13.13 19.89 1.85
N ARG A 155 12.04 19.23 2.28
CA ARG A 155 12.01 17.82 2.66
C ARG A 155 10.77 17.09 2.19
N VAL A 156 10.82 15.76 2.24
CA VAL A 156 9.70 14.86 1.89
C VAL A 156 9.17 14.11 3.11
N GLY A 157 10.03 13.68 4.02
CA GLY A 157 9.63 13.05 5.28
C GLY A 157 10.60 13.40 6.39
N ASN A 158 11.19 12.37 7.00
CA ASN A 158 12.05 12.50 8.17
C ASN A 158 13.55 12.28 7.85
N GLU A 159 13.94 12.40 6.58
CA GLU A 159 15.31 12.21 6.12
C GLU A 159 16.30 13.19 6.78
N LYS A 160 17.59 12.86 6.68
CA LYS A 160 18.67 13.80 6.98
C LYS A 160 18.68 14.93 5.95
N LEU A 161 18.68 16.17 6.42
CA LEU A 161 18.77 17.34 5.55
C LEU A 161 20.15 17.43 4.90
N GLU A 162 20.17 17.56 3.58
CA GLU A 162 21.35 17.88 2.77
C GLU A 162 20.93 18.78 1.58
N PRO A 163 21.83 19.61 1.01
CA PRO A 163 21.53 20.36 -0.20
C PRO A 163 21.33 19.42 -1.40
N TRP A 164 20.15 19.45 -2.03
CA TRP A 164 19.81 18.51 -3.11
C TRP A 164 19.31 19.15 -4.40
N ARG A 165 18.66 20.32 -4.33
CA ARG A 165 17.98 20.93 -5.49
C ARG A 165 18.90 21.15 -6.67
N GLU A 166 20.05 21.80 -6.45
CA GLU A 166 21.03 22.09 -7.50
C GLU A 166 21.51 20.82 -8.21
N ARG A 167 21.93 19.82 -7.44
CA ARG A 167 22.45 18.56 -7.97
C ARG A 167 21.39 17.85 -8.81
N LEU A 168 20.18 17.69 -8.26
CA LEU A 168 19.11 16.99 -8.95
C LEU A 168 18.59 17.78 -10.16
N TYR A 169 18.57 19.11 -10.08
CA TYR A 169 18.24 19.97 -11.22
C TYR A 169 19.15 19.67 -12.40
N TYR A 170 20.47 19.80 -12.23
CA TYR A 170 21.41 19.55 -13.33
C TYR A 170 21.43 18.08 -13.79
N GLN A 171 21.14 17.15 -12.90
CA GLN A 171 21.06 15.72 -13.23
C GLN A 171 19.86 15.38 -14.12
N PHE A 172 18.69 15.98 -13.88
CA PHE A 172 17.45 15.61 -14.57
C PHE A 172 16.96 16.62 -15.61
N MET A 173 17.45 17.87 -15.60
CA MET A 173 17.10 18.90 -16.58
C MET A 173 17.33 18.47 -18.05
N PRO A 174 18.36 17.67 -18.39
CA PRO A 174 18.52 17.17 -19.76
C PRO A 174 17.34 16.35 -20.31
N ILE A 175 16.45 15.83 -19.45
CA ILE A 175 15.20 15.20 -19.87
C ILE A 175 14.26 16.27 -20.45
N ILE A 176 14.08 17.38 -19.74
CA ILE A 176 13.21 18.49 -20.15
C ILE A 176 13.77 19.20 -21.40
N GLU A 177 15.08 19.42 -21.45
CA GLU A 177 15.72 20.12 -22.58
C GLU A 177 15.48 19.42 -23.93
N LYS A 178 15.38 18.09 -23.94
CA LYS A 178 15.04 17.31 -25.14
C LYS A 178 13.62 17.55 -25.64
N HIS A 179 12.73 18.01 -24.75
CA HIS A 179 11.32 18.27 -25.00
C HIS A 179 10.99 19.77 -25.00
N LYS A 180 11.98 20.67 -25.04
CA LYS A 180 11.75 22.12 -24.96
C LYS A 180 10.87 22.71 -26.07
N ASN A 181 10.76 22.00 -27.20
CA ASN A 181 9.94 22.41 -28.36
C ASN A 181 8.57 21.68 -28.38
N ASP A 182 8.28 20.85 -27.38
CA ASP A 182 7.00 20.18 -27.23
C ASP A 182 5.93 21.21 -26.82
N PRO A 183 4.86 21.42 -27.62
CA PRO A 183 3.86 22.43 -27.32
C PRO A 183 3.07 22.14 -26.04
N GLU A 184 3.05 20.89 -25.56
CA GLU A 184 2.33 20.50 -24.35
C GLU A 184 3.19 20.64 -23.08
N ILE A 185 4.48 20.99 -23.20
CA ILE A 185 5.40 21.07 -22.05
C ILE A 185 4.98 22.11 -21.00
N GLU A 186 4.16 23.09 -21.37
CA GLU A 186 3.62 24.07 -20.42
C GLU A 186 2.58 23.46 -19.48
N ASN A 187 2.02 22.29 -19.77
CA ASN A 187 1.15 21.57 -18.85
C ASN A 187 2.00 20.80 -17.81
N PRO A 188 1.85 21.06 -16.50
CA PRO A 188 2.63 20.38 -15.46
C PRO A 188 2.42 18.85 -15.44
N VAL A 189 1.23 18.35 -15.79
CA VAL A 189 0.95 16.90 -15.89
C VAL A 189 1.73 16.29 -17.07
N HIS A 190 1.78 16.98 -18.21
CA HIS A 190 2.57 16.53 -19.35
C HIS A 190 4.06 16.56 -19.06
N ALA A 191 4.56 17.61 -18.42
CA ALA A 191 5.96 17.67 -17.97
C ALA A 191 6.29 16.51 -17.02
N ALA A 192 5.41 16.21 -16.05
CA ALA A 192 5.56 15.07 -15.15
C ALA A 192 5.59 13.73 -15.89
N PHE A 193 4.70 13.57 -16.89
CA PHE A 193 4.66 12.42 -17.78
C PHE A 193 5.97 12.23 -18.54
N VAL A 194 6.50 13.28 -19.17
CA VAL A 194 7.76 13.24 -19.93
C VAL A 194 8.92 12.78 -19.05
N VAL A 195 9.03 13.35 -17.84
CA VAL A 195 10.07 12.97 -16.89
C VAL A 195 9.91 11.50 -16.49
N ARG A 196 8.71 11.09 -16.08
CA ARG A 196 8.46 9.70 -15.67
C ARG A 196 8.72 8.69 -16.78
N ASP A 197 8.27 8.98 -18.00
CA ASP A 197 8.51 8.11 -19.15
C ASP A 197 10.02 7.93 -19.40
N SER A 198 10.80 9.01 -19.29
CA SER A 198 12.24 8.92 -19.41
C SER A 198 12.85 8.03 -18.31
N LEU A 199 12.40 8.18 -17.06
CA LEU A 199 12.90 7.40 -15.93
C LEU A 199 12.56 5.91 -16.06
N LEU A 200 11.36 5.56 -16.53
CA LEU A 200 10.95 4.16 -16.74
C LEU A 200 11.75 3.41 -17.81
N ARG A 201 12.47 4.13 -18.68
CA ARG A 201 13.37 3.54 -19.70
C ARG A 201 14.74 3.15 -19.13
N THR A 202 14.98 3.43 -17.85
CA THR A 202 16.22 3.07 -17.16
C THR A 202 15.93 2.14 -15.99
N PRO A 203 16.94 1.38 -15.50
CA PRO A 203 16.74 0.44 -14.41
C PRO A 203 16.13 1.10 -13.16
N HIS A 204 15.11 0.45 -12.62
CA HIS A 204 14.43 0.74 -11.37
C HIS A 204 13.88 -0.58 -10.82
N TYR A 205 13.94 -0.78 -9.51
CA TYR A 205 13.57 -2.05 -8.89
C TYR A 205 12.64 -1.83 -7.72
N PHE A 206 11.52 -2.55 -7.70
CA PHE A 206 10.56 -2.49 -6.61
C PHE A 206 10.75 -3.66 -5.66
N THR A 207 10.63 -3.41 -4.35
CA THR A 207 10.44 -4.45 -3.34
C THR A 207 9.45 -4.00 -2.28
N GLY A 208 8.55 -4.88 -1.87
CA GLY A 208 7.66 -4.65 -0.72
C GLY A 208 8.32 -4.95 0.64
N GLU A 209 9.55 -5.48 0.64
CA GLU A 209 10.26 -5.91 1.86
C GLU A 209 11.00 -4.74 2.54
N MET A 210 11.22 -3.63 1.83
CA MET A 210 11.85 -2.45 2.40
C MET A 210 10.89 -1.71 3.33
N GLY A 211 11.26 -1.63 4.61
CA GLY A 211 10.54 -0.88 5.64
C GLY A 211 11.50 -0.32 6.67
N THR A 212 11.99 0.90 6.45
CA THR A 212 12.83 1.64 7.42
C THR A 212 12.01 2.75 8.07
N SER A 213 12.26 2.99 9.35
CA SER A 213 11.64 4.12 10.08
C SER A 213 12.19 5.49 9.66
N VAL A 214 13.22 5.50 8.82
CA VAL A 214 13.93 6.68 8.31
C VAL A 214 13.82 6.70 6.80
N ARG A 215 13.39 7.84 6.24
CA ARG A 215 13.43 8.10 4.79
C ARG A 215 14.88 8.23 4.31
N VAL A 216 15.16 7.66 3.14
CA VAL A 216 16.50 7.68 2.51
C VAL A 216 16.98 9.10 2.16
N GLY A 217 16.04 10.02 1.91
CA GLY A 217 16.34 11.35 1.44
C GLY A 217 16.72 11.39 -0.05
N PRO A 218 17.34 12.48 -0.53
CA PRO A 218 17.47 12.77 -1.97
C PRO A 218 18.35 11.80 -2.75
N ARG A 219 19.10 10.90 -2.08
CA ARG A 219 19.85 9.82 -2.74
C ARG A 219 18.94 8.79 -3.40
N ILE A 220 17.69 8.67 -2.95
CA ILE A 220 16.74 7.75 -3.56
C ILE A 220 16.43 8.11 -5.02
N ALA A 221 16.62 9.37 -5.42
CA ALA A 221 16.53 9.82 -6.81
C ALA A 221 17.63 9.21 -7.72
N ASP A 222 18.76 8.78 -7.15
CA ASP A 222 19.83 8.11 -7.90
C ASP A 222 19.50 6.62 -8.09
N TRP A 223 19.13 5.94 -7.00
CA TRP A 223 18.87 4.50 -6.98
C TRP A 223 17.53 4.10 -7.59
N ARG A 224 16.50 4.93 -7.40
CA ARG A 224 15.13 4.75 -7.90
C ARG A 224 14.63 3.32 -7.70
N SER A 225 14.93 2.78 -6.52
CA SER A 225 14.67 1.40 -6.17
C SER A 225 14.29 1.31 -4.71
N GLY A 226 13.20 0.61 -4.42
CA GLY A 226 12.74 0.35 -3.06
C GLY A 226 11.25 0.11 -2.95
N SER A 227 10.67 0.49 -1.81
CA SER A 227 9.23 0.39 -1.56
C SER A 227 8.41 1.35 -2.42
N CYS A 228 7.08 1.22 -2.41
CA CYS A 228 6.20 2.18 -3.09
C CYS A 228 6.42 3.61 -2.58
N LEU A 229 6.69 3.76 -1.28
CA LEU A 229 7.00 5.04 -0.65
C LEU A 229 8.34 5.62 -1.11
N ASP A 230 9.39 4.80 -1.15
CA ASP A 230 10.73 5.21 -1.62
C ASP A 230 10.70 5.69 -3.08
N LEU A 231 9.91 5.01 -3.92
CA LEU A 231 9.73 5.40 -5.32
C LEU A 231 8.93 6.69 -5.48
N CYS A 232 7.97 6.96 -4.59
CA CYS A 232 7.28 8.25 -4.54
C CYS A 232 8.24 9.36 -4.11
N ASP A 233 9.05 9.13 -3.07
CA ASP A 233 10.06 10.09 -2.62
C ASP A 233 11.03 10.45 -3.74
N ALA A 234 11.50 9.46 -4.50
CA ALA A 234 12.37 9.68 -5.65
C ALA A 234 11.73 10.64 -6.66
N LEU A 235 10.46 10.42 -7.02
CA LEU A 235 9.76 11.29 -7.96
C LEU A 235 9.51 12.67 -7.37
N VAL A 236 9.14 12.79 -6.10
CA VAL A 236 8.95 14.09 -5.44
C VAL A 236 10.24 14.92 -5.49
N TYR A 237 11.40 14.34 -5.15
CA TYR A 237 12.67 15.06 -5.25
C TYR A 237 13.00 15.48 -6.68
N ILE A 238 12.82 14.59 -7.66
CA ILE A 238 13.11 14.88 -9.07
C ILE A 238 12.18 15.99 -9.59
N TYR A 239 10.87 15.85 -9.37
CA TYR A 239 9.87 16.81 -9.82
C TYR A 239 10.06 18.18 -9.16
N ARG A 240 10.29 18.23 -7.83
CA ARG A 240 10.57 19.49 -7.13
C ARG A 240 11.87 20.15 -7.57
N ALA A 241 12.90 19.37 -7.89
CA ALA A 241 14.15 19.90 -8.45
C ALA A 241 13.94 20.50 -9.84
N LEU A 242 12.99 19.97 -10.61
CA LEU A 242 12.59 20.51 -11.91
C LEU A 242 11.51 21.57 -11.83
N GLY A 243 10.88 21.82 -10.68
CA GLY A 243 9.79 22.80 -10.52
C GLY A 243 8.40 22.28 -10.91
N ILE A 244 8.22 20.97 -11.05
CA ILE A 244 6.91 20.34 -11.29
C ILE A 244 6.20 20.19 -9.92
N PRO A 245 4.98 20.75 -9.73
CA PRO A 245 4.24 20.59 -8.49
C PRO A 245 3.73 19.16 -8.37
N CYS A 246 4.14 18.45 -7.32
CA CYS A 246 3.63 17.13 -7.00
C CYS A 246 3.65 16.87 -5.48
N GLY A 247 2.87 15.89 -5.07
CA GLY A 247 2.90 15.36 -3.71
C GLY A 247 2.65 13.86 -3.68
N ILE A 248 2.56 13.34 -2.47
CA ILE A 248 2.28 11.93 -2.20
C ILE A 248 0.85 11.83 -1.70
N GLU A 249 0.12 10.89 -2.25
CA GLU A 249 -1.16 10.45 -1.70
C GLU A 249 -1.00 9.02 -1.18
N GLU A 250 -1.73 8.72 -0.12
CA GLU A 250 -1.64 7.47 0.61
C GLU A 250 -3.01 6.88 0.91
N LEU A 251 -3.06 5.55 0.88
CA LEU A 251 -4.03 4.79 1.65
C LEU A 251 -3.40 4.57 3.03
N PRO A 252 -3.97 5.13 4.11
CA PRO A 252 -3.47 4.86 5.46
C PRO A 252 -3.46 3.36 5.76
N LEU A 253 -4.44 2.64 5.19
CA LEU A 253 -4.50 1.19 5.17
C LEU A 253 -5.32 0.74 3.95
N ARG A 254 -4.89 -0.31 3.26
CA ARG A 254 -5.72 -0.94 2.23
C ARG A 254 -6.86 -1.74 2.86
N GLY A 255 -8.04 -1.67 2.28
CA GLY A 255 -9.22 -2.35 2.81
C GLY A 255 -9.18 -3.86 2.67
N ASN A 256 -8.28 -4.39 1.82
CA ASN A 256 -8.10 -5.81 1.51
C ASN A 256 -6.73 -6.37 1.93
N ASN A 257 -5.96 -5.60 2.71
CA ASN A 257 -4.61 -5.96 3.14
C ASN A 257 -4.28 -5.23 4.46
N ASN A 258 -3.14 -5.51 5.10
CA ASN A 258 -2.72 -4.84 6.34
C ASN A 258 -1.50 -3.94 6.12
N VAL A 259 -1.45 -3.26 4.98
CA VAL A 259 -0.33 -2.39 4.62
C VAL A 259 -0.86 -1.10 3.98
N PRO A 260 -0.18 0.04 4.19
CA PRO A 260 -0.46 1.26 3.46
C PRO A 260 -0.08 1.12 1.98
N HIS A 261 -0.51 2.07 1.17
CA HIS A 261 -0.10 2.19 -0.23
C HIS A 261 0.10 3.66 -0.59
N TYR A 262 1.05 3.94 -1.49
CA TYR A 262 1.50 5.29 -1.81
C TYR A 262 1.66 5.47 -3.32
N TRP A 263 1.32 6.66 -3.79
CA TRP A 263 1.53 7.10 -5.16
C TRP A 263 1.79 8.61 -5.19
N ILE A 264 2.15 9.12 -6.37
CA ILE A 264 2.26 10.56 -6.58
C ILE A 264 0.99 11.09 -7.23
N PHE A 265 0.65 12.33 -6.92
CA PHE A 265 -0.35 13.06 -7.67
C PHE A 265 0.24 14.32 -8.30
N VAL A 266 -0.38 14.76 -9.39
CA VAL A 266 -0.14 16.05 -10.04
C VAL A 266 -1.51 16.61 -10.42
N ASP A 267 -1.75 17.89 -10.09
CA ASP A 267 -2.95 18.60 -10.52
C ASP A 267 -2.67 19.32 -11.85
N ASP A 268 -3.63 19.29 -12.77
CA ASP A 268 -3.57 20.12 -13.98
C ASP A 268 -4.08 21.55 -13.71
N PRO A 269 -3.90 22.50 -14.66
CA PRO A 269 -4.31 23.89 -14.49
C PRO A 269 -5.83 24.07 -14.30
N GLU A 270 -6.62 23.07 -14.70
CA GLU A 270 -8.08 23.03 -14.55
C GLU A 270 -8.52 22.48 -13.17
N GLY A 271 -7.58 21.99 -12.37
CA GLY A 271 -7.83 21.46 -11.02
C GLY A 271 -8.15 19.97 -10.97
N GLN A 272 -8.00 19.24 -12.07
CA GLN A 272 -8.15 17.78 -12.08
C GLN A 272 -6.88 17.13 -11.55
N THR A 273 -7.07 16.22 -10.59
CA THR A 273 -6.00 15.41 -10.01
C THR A 273 -5.69 14.19 -10.86
N TRP A 274 -4.41 13.97 -11.12
CA TRP A 274 -3.88 12.81 -11.82
C TRP A 274 -2.98 11.96 -10.94
N PHE A 275 -3.27 10.66 -10.90
CA PHE A 275 -2.52 9.61 -10.23
C PHE A 275 -1.36 9.11 -11.11
N SER A 276 -0.20 8.86 -10.50
CA SER A 276 0.90 8.13 -11.15
C SER A 276 1.79 7.37 -10.16
N SER A 277 2.50 6.35 -10.62
CA SER A 277 3.42 5.58 -9.79
C SER A 277 4.57 4.99 -10.60
N MET A 278 5.81 4.95 -10.07
CA MET A 278 6.91 4.22 -10.72
C MET A 278 6.73 2.70 -10.66
N PHE A 279 5.83 2.20 -9.81
CA PHE A 279 5.58 0.77 -9.66
C PHE A 279 4.87 0.17 -10.87
N TYR A 280 3.92 0.90 -11.47
CA TYR A 280 3.13 0.40 -12.61
C TYR A 280 3.72 0.84 -13.94
N ARG A 281 4.05 -0.10 -14.83
CA ARG A 281 4.52 0.25 -16.19
C ARG A 281 3.43 0.89 -17.05
N ARG A 282 2.17 0.52 -16.82
CA ARG A 282 0.97 1.07 -17.47
C ARG A 282 -0.25 0.94 -16.54
N PRO A 283 -1.25 1.83 -16.67
CA PRO A 283 -1.21 3.13 -17.36
C PRO A 283 -0.24 4.12 -16.66
N ARG A 284 0.18 5.16 -17.39
CA ARG A 284 1.26 6.06 -16.92
C ARG A 284 0.76 7.16 -15.99
N PHE A 285 -0.32 7.81 -16.40
CA PHE A 285 -1.10 8.75 -15.62
C PHE A 285 -2.56 8.36 -15.81
N LEU A 286 -3.31 8.34 -14.72
CA LEU A 286 -4.75 8.15 -14.71
C LEU A 286 -5.37 9.33 -13.98
N LYS A 287 -6.62 9.65 -14.29
CA LYS A 287 -7.37 10.52 -13.40
C LYS A 287 -7.53 9.80 -12.07
N ALA A 288 -7.47 10.54 -10.96
CA ALA A 288 -7.65 9.96 -9.62
C ALA A 288 -8.94 9.14 -9.50
N GLU A 289 -9.99 9.62 -10.15
CA GLU A 289 -11.32 9.00 -10.18
C GLU A 289 -11.44 7.71 -11.01
N ASP A 290 -10.41 7.35 -11.78
CA ASP A 290 -10.30 6.09 -12.52
C ASP A 290 -9.35 5.09 -11.81
N TYR A 291 -8.79 5.50 -10.66
CA TYR A 291 -7.92 4.65 -9.86
C TYR A 291 -8.73 3.60 -9.10
N VAL A 292 -8.36 2.33 -9.28
CA VAL A 292 -9.06 1.19 -8.69
C VAL A 292 -8.14 0.52 -7.67
N ASP A 293 -8.53 0.60 -6.40
CA ASP A 293 -8.00 -0.20 -5.28
C ASP A 293 -9.12 -0.35 -4.24
N VAL A 294 -8.90 -1.17 -3.20
CA VAL A 294 -9.83 -1.28 -2.07
C VAL A 294 -9.34 -0.35 -0.97
N TYR A 295 -10.04 0.76 -0.77
CA TYR A 295 -9.69 1.79 0.21
C TYR A 295 -10.89 2.19 1.04
N GLY A 296 -10.61 2.59 2.29
CA GLY A 296 -11.59 3.29 3.13
C GLY A 296 -11.41 4.80 3.11
N LYS A 297 -10.14 5.24 3.09
CA LYS A 297 -9.69 6.64 3.13
C LYS A 297 -8.48 6.86 2.26
N VAL A 298 -8.36 8.04 1.66
CA VAL A 298 -7.23 8.50 0.87
C VAL A 298 -6.75 9.85 1.41
N PHE A 299 -5.49 9.91 1.84
CA PHE A 299 -4.90 11.14 2.37
C PHE A 299 -3.84 11.70 1.43
N ARG A 300 -3.93 13.01 1.17
CA ARG A 300 -2.91 13.78 0.45
C ARG A 300 -1.93 14.38 1.45
N GLN A 301 -0.67 14.01 1.37
CA GLN A 301 0.38 14.55 2.24
C GLN A 301 0.66 16.02 1.88
N LYS A 302 0.81 16.86 2.90
CA LYS A 302 1.12 18.29 2.78
C LYS A 302 2.37 18.63 3.59
N PHE A 303 3.04 19.72 3.24
CA PHE A 303 4.08 20.26 4.10
C PHE A 303 3.48 21.18 5.16
N GLY A 304 2.47 21.96 4.80
CA GLY A 304 1.73 22.80 5.72
C GLY A 304 0.80 22.04 6.65
N LEU A 305 0.66 22.57 7.87
CA LEU A 305 -0.35 22.12 8.82
C LEU A 305 -1.76 22.40 8.30
N ASN A 306 -2.61 21.37 8.30
CA ASN A 306 -4.04 21.53 8.03
C ASN A 306 -4.75 22.11 9.26
N ARG A 307 -4.74 23.45 9.35
CA ARG A 307 -5.33 24.19 10.48
C ARG A 307 -6.83 24.03 10.58
N ARG A 308 -7.51 23.82 9.45
CA ARG A 308 -8.95 23.58 9.41
C ARG A 308 -9.34 22.39 10.29
N ILE A 309 -8.61 21.27 10.21
CA ILE A 309 -8.87 20.09 11.05
C ILE A 309 -8.72 20.43 12.54
N ILE A 310 -7.68 21.19 12.91
CA ILE A 310 -7.44 21.58 14.31
C ILE A 310 -8.56 22.49 14.84
N GLU A 311 -8.97 23.46 14.03
CA GLU A 311 -10.05 24.40 14.35
C GLU A 311 -11.41 23.70 14.43
N GLU A 312 -11.69 22.75 13.53
CA GLU A 312 -12.93 21.98 13.54
C GLU A 312 -12.99 20.99 14.72
N MET A 313 -11.85 20.41 15.13
CA MET A 313 -11.80 19.58 16.34
C MET A 313 -11.99 20.40 17.62
N ASP A 314 -11.36 21.58 17.71
CA ASP A 314 -11.33 22.44 18.92
C ASP A 314 -10.99 21.70 20.22
N VAL A 315 -10.07 20.73 20.13
CA VAL A 315 -9.62 19.91 21.26
C VAL A 315 -8.14 20.18 21.56
N ARG A 316 -7.77 20.14 22.85
CA ARG A 316 -6.37 20.35 23.24
C ARG A 316 -5.50 19.29 22.55
N PRO A 317 -4.38 19.65 21.91
CA PRO A 317 -3.59 18.71 21.11
C PRO A 317 -3.20 17.40 21.83
N LYS A 318 -2.94 17.46 23.14
CA LYS A 318 -2.59 16.27 23.93
C LYS A 318 -3.71 15.22 24.02
N ASP A 319 -4.97 15.64 23.96
CA ASP A 319 -6.14 14.77 24.04
C ASP A 319 -6.49 14.19 22.65
N VAL A 320 -5.85 14.66 21.58
CA VAL A 320 -6.04 14.18 20.21
C VAL A 320 -5.05 13.06 19.90
N HIS A 321 -5.53 11.98 19.27
CA HIS A 321 -4.71 10.89 18.78
C HIS A 321 -3.55 11.40 17.90
N PRO A 322 -2.31 10.87 18.02
CA PRO A 322 -1.13 11.43 17.35
C PRO A 322 -1.25 11.65 15.84
N VAL A 323 -1.98 10.80 15.12
CA VAL A 323 -2.23 10.93 13.68
C VAL A 323 -2.92 12.25 13.32
N PHE A 324 -3.86 12.72 14.15
CA PHE A 324 -4.65 13.92 13.87
C PHE A 324 -4.21 15.14 14.69
N ARG A 325 -3.22 14.98 15.58
CA ARG A 325 -2.77 16.04 16.49
C ARG A 325 -2.17 17.25 15.76
N TYR A 326 -1.36 16.99 14.74
CA TYR A 326 -0.76 17.99 13.87
C TYR A 326 -0.86 17.49 12.43
N PRO A 327 -2.05 17.58 11.81
CA PRO A 327 -2.32 16.91 10.55
C PRO A 327 -1.64 17.66 9.41
N CYS A 328 -0.53 17.12 8.90
CA CYS A 328 0.11 17.59 7.66
C CYS A 328 -0.43 16.82 6.45
N PHE A 329 -1.76 16.71 6.37
CA PHE A 329 -2.45 16.02 5.28
C PHE A 329 -3.86 16.57 5.06
N GLU A 330 -4.47 16.17 3.95
CA GLU A 330 -5.86 16.45 3.58
C GLU A 330 -6.58 15.15 3.22
N ASP A 331 -7.84 15.01 3.61
CA ASP A 331 -8.68 13.89 3.17
C ASP A 331 -9.19 14.18 1.75
N VAL A 332 -8.74 13.37 0.79
CA VAL A 332 -9.10 13.48 -0.63
C VAL A 332 -9.93 12.30 -1.09
N THR A 333 -10.51 11.52 -0.17
CA THR A 333 -11.28 10.32 -0.49
C THR A 333 -12.42 10.61 -1.48
N ARG A 334 -13.06 11.78 -1.40
CA ARG A 334 -14.08 12.23 -2.34
C ARG A 334 -13.61 12.29 -3.80
N ILE A 335 -12.36 12.67 -4.05
CA ILE A 335 -11.78 12.77 -5.40
C ILE A 335 -11.72 11.40 -6.06
N TYR A 336 -11.43 10.37 -5.26
CA TYR A 336 -11.29 8.97 -5.69
C TYR A 336 -12.64 8.26 -5.74
N GLY A 337 -13.40 8.29 -4.65
CA GLY A 337 -14.66 7.56 -4.52
C GLY A 337 -15.85 8.21 -5.22
N ARG A 338 -15.79 9.50 -5.58
CA ARG A 338 -16.90 10.25 -6.20
C ARG A 338 -18.23 10.07 -5.44
N GLU A 339 -19.21 9.42 -6.08
CA GLU A 339 -20.53 9.10 -5.53
C GLU A 339 -20.48 7.96 -4.49
N GLN A 340 -19.43 7.14 -4.51
CA GLN A 340 -19.15 6.06 -3.56
C GLN A 340 -18.34 6.54 -2.33
N ALA A 341 -18.14 7.85 -2.18
CA ALA A 341 -17.68 8.46 -0.93
C ALA A 341 -18.88 8.80 -0.05
N TYR A 342 -19.13 8.00 0.98
CA TYR A 342 -20.32 8.09 1.81
C TYR A 342 -20.08 8.89 3.09
N LYS A 343 -21.16 9.49 3.57
CA LYS A 343 -21.26 9.99 4.94
C LYS A 343 -21.75 8.86 5.82
N LEU A 344 -20.92 8.39 6.76
CA LEU A 344 -21.31 7.36 7.73
C LEU A 344 -21.81 8.03 9.00
N SER A 345 -22.96 7.59 9.51
CA SER A 345 -23.54 8.11 10.75
C SER A 345 -23.88 6.95 11.67
N VAL A 346 -23.14 6.84 12.78
CA VAL A 346 -23.28 5.76 13.76
C VAL A 346 -23.99 6.31 14.99
N GLY A 347 -25.23 5.89 15.18
CA GLY A 347 -26.09 6.33 16.29
C GLY A 347 -25.80 5.61 17.62
N LYS A 348 -26.40 6.14 18.69
CA LYS A 348 -26.25 5.64 20.07
C LYS A 348 -26.49 4.15 20.25
N ASP A 349 -27.43 3.58 19.50
CA ASP A 349 -27.80 2.17 19.57
C ASP A 349 -26.66 1.22 19.16
N ARG A 350 -25.60 1.75 18.54
CA ARG A 350 -24.42 1.00 18.07
C ARG A 350 -23.22 1.12 18.98
N PHE A 351 -23.27 1.95 20.02
CA PHE A 351 -22.19 2.06 20.99
C PHE A 351 -22.31 0.99 22.07
N ILE A 352 -21.18 0.35 22.36
CA ILE A 352 -20.97 -0.50 23.53
C ILE A 352 -20.72 0.38 24.75
N GLN A 353 -19.98 1.46 24.55
CA GLN A 353 -19.73 2.53 25.51
C GLN A 353 -20.00 3.86 24.82
N GLU A 354 -20.98 4.62 25.32
CA GLU A 354 -21.31 5.92 24.74
C GLU A 354 -20.21 6.95 25.06
N PRO A 355 -19.66 7.65 24.05
CA PRO A 355 -18.75 8.78 24.25
C PRO A 355 -19.42 9.95 24.96
N LYS A 356 -18.64 10.85 25.55
CA LYS A 356 -19.17 12.12 26.04
C LYS A 356 -19.36 13.10 24.89
N GLU A 357 -20.37 13.96 24.99
CA GLU A 357 -20.53 15.08 24.06
C GLU A 357 -19.26 15.95 24.07
N GLY A 358 -18.77 16.31 22.88
CA GLY A 358 -17.51 17.02 22.68
C GLY A 358 -16.25 16.15 22.71
N GLU A 359 -16.38 14.84 22.88
CA GLU A 359 -15.23 13.91 22.87
C GLU A 359 -14.87 13.49 21.44
N PRO A 360 -13.58 13.48 21.07
CA PRO A 360 -13.15 12.95 19.78
C PRO A 360 -13.42 11.45 19.66
N VAL A 361 -14.14 11.06 18.61
CA VAL A 361 -14.38 9.67 18.23
C VAL A 361 -13.63 9.37 16.96
N TYR A 362 -12.93 8.23 16.91
CA TYR A 362 -12.13 7.82 15.77
C TYR A 362 -12.78 6.70 14.99
N LEU A 363 -12.82 6.85 13.67
CA LEU A 363 -13.11 5.76 12.74
C LEU A 363 -11.81 5.01 12.48
N CYS A 364 -11.78 3.72 12.82
CA CYS A 364 -10.60 2.88 12.66
C CYS A 364 -10.82 1.80 11.60
N MET A 365 -9.77 1.50 10.82
CA MET A 365 -9.71 0.31 9.98
C MET A 365 -8.89 -0.78 10.66
N SER A 366 -9.19 -2.05 10.37
CA SER A 366 -8.49 -3.18 10.97
C SER A 366 -7.13 -3.45 10.30
N GLU A 367 -6.07 -3.45 11.11
CA GLU A 367 -4.71 -3.86 10.78
C GLU A 367 -4.40 -5.17 11.54
N ARG A 368 -4.78 -6.32 10.96
CA ARG A 368 -4.77 -7.61 11.68
C ARG A 368 -5.61 -7.55 12.97
N TYR A 369 -4.96 -7.63 14.13
CA TYR A 369 -5.60 -7.61 15.45
C TYR A 369 -5.72 -6.20 16.05
N SER A 370 -5.07 -5.21 15.45
CA SER A 370 -5.15 -3.82 15.88
C SER A 370 -6.11 -3.01 15.03
N TRP A 371 -6.46 -1.84 15.53
CA TRP A 371 -7.31 -0.87 14.87
C TRP A 371 -6.51 0.40 14.66
N LYS A 372 -6.47 0.89 13.42
CA LYS A 372 -5.74 2.09 13.03
C LYS A 372 -6.72 3.21 12.74
N PRO A 373 -6.64 4.37 13.43
CA PRO A 373 -7.48 5.52 13.14
C PRO A 373 -7.23 6.06 11.72
N VAL A 374 -8.32 6.24 10.98
CA VAL A 374 -8.34 6.77 9.61
C VAL A 374 -9.39 7.86 9.41
N GLY A 375 -10.23 8.14 10.41
CA GLY A 375 -11.15 9.25 10.42
C GLY A 375 -11.44 9.69 11.84
N TRP A 376 -12.07 10.84 11.99
CA TRP A 376 -12.40 11.43 13.28
C TRP A 376 -13.73 12.19 13.19
N ASP A 377 -14.36 12.38 14.34
CA ASP A 377 -15.53 13.21 14.56
C ASP A 377 -15.49 13.79 16.00
N ILE A 378 -16.17 14.91 16.24
CA ILE A 378 -16.43 15.41 17.59
C ILE A 378 -17.87 15.06 17.93
N TYR A 379 -18.05 14.09 18.84
CA TYR A 379 -19.37 13.52 19.10
C TYR A 379 -20.35 14.58 19.61
N ASP A 380 -21.47 14.74 18.92
CA ASP A 380 -22.51 15.75 19.20
C ASP A 380 -23.52 15.30 20.28
N GLY A 381 -23.32 14.12 20.87
CA GLY A 381 -24.27 13.54 21.81
C GLY A 381 -25.47 12.86 21.13
N MET A 382 -25.48 12.67 19.81
CA MET A 382 -26.51 11.93 19.06
C MET A 382 -25.91 10.83 18.17
N ALA A 383 -24.90 11.15 17.36
CA ALA A 383 -24.25 10.20 16.47
C ALA A 383 -22.79 10.58 16.21
N ALA A 384 -21.94 9.57 15.99
CA ALA A 384 -20.60 9.79 15.43
C ALA A 384 -20.70 9.84 13.90
N VAL A 385 -20.18 10.90 13.29
CA VAL A 385 -20.38 11.21 11.87
C VAL A 385 -19.05 11.35 11.13
N PHE A 386 -18.84 10.53 10.10
CA PHE A 386 -17.62 10.54 9.30
C PHE A 386 -17.94 10.83 7.84
N GLU A 387 -17.41 11.94 7.33
CA GLU A 387 -17.52 12.31 5.91
C GLU A 387 -16.52 11.52 5.07
N ASP A 388 -16.78 11.42 3.75
CA ASP A 388 -15.85 10.90 2.75
C ASP A 388 -15.29 9.49 3.06
N CYS A 389 -16.14 8.53 3.44
CA CYS A 389 -15.75 7.15 3.70
C CYS A 389 -16.12 6.23 2.55
N HIS A 390 -15.23 5.34 2.15
CA HIS A 390 -15.48 4.40 1.06
C HIS A 390 -15.74 2.97 1.59
N GLY A 391 -16.47 2.17 0.80
CA GLY A 391 -16.83 0.78 1.12
C GLY A 391 -15.76 -0.25 0.75
N GLY A 392 -16.07 -1.53 0.97
CA GLY A 392 -15.17 -2.65 0.70
C GLY A 392 -14.16 -2.91 1.83
N THR A 393 -14.44 -2.38 3.02
CA THR A 393 -13.59 -2.55 4.20
C THR A 393 -14.42 -2.65 5.48
N VAL A 394 -13.75 -3.01 6.58
CA VAL A 394 -14.32 -3.11 7.91
C VAL A 394 -13.79 -1.99 8.80
N TYR A 395 -14.71 -1.30 9.44
CA TYR A 395 -14.45 -0.24 10.39
C TYR A 395 -14.83 -0.64 11.81
N CYS A 396 -14.23 0.04 12.79
CA CYS A 396 -14.64 0.02 14.19
C CYS A 396 -14.44 1.42 14.78
N LEU A 397 -15.28 1.83 15.73
CA LEU A 397 -15.13 3.13 16.39
C LEU A 397 -14.33 3.01 17.68
N ALA A 398 -13.56 4.05 17.98
CA ALA A 398 -12.70 4.10 19.16
C ALA A 398 -12.64 5.47 19.82
N LEU A 399 -12.33 5.47 21.11
CA LEU A 399 -11.82 6.62 21.85
C LEU A 399 -10.30 6.49 22.01
N TYR A 400 -9.61 7.62 22.18
CA TYR A 400 -8.17 7.64 22.46
C TYR A 400 -7.92 8.00 23.91
N ASP A 401 -7.23 7.12 24.64
CA ASP A 401 -6.76 7.43 25.98
C ASP A 401 -5.36 8.04 25.92
N GLN A 402 -5.25 9.31 26.31
CA GLN A 402 -3.99 10.03 26.32
C GLN A 402 -2.99 9.52 27.37
N GLU A 403 -3.44 8.89 28.46
CA GLU A 403 -2.57 8.43 29.54
C GLU A 403 -1.84 7.15 29.14
N SER A 404 -2.56 6.18 28.57
CA SER A 404 -1.98 4.95 28.05
C SER A 404 -1.42 5.09 26.63
N GLY A 405 -1.96 6.01 25.83
CA GLY A 405 -1.68 6.11 24.40
C GLY A 405 -2.42 5.07 23.55
N GLU A 406 -3.38 4.35 24.14
CA GLU A 406 -4.11 3.24 23.50
C GLU A 406 -5.49 3.69 22.98
N LEU A 407 -6.06 2.86 22.11
CA LEU A 407 -7.42 3.03 21.60
C LEU A 407 -8.39 2.11 22.35
N GLU A 408 -9.47 2.69 22.86
CA GLU A 408 -10.58 1.94 23.46
C GLU A 408 -11.71 1.78 22.42
N MET A 409 -11.97 0.56 21.98
CA MET A 409 -13.05 0.28 21.02
C MET A 409 -14.43 0.45 21.68
N ILE A 410 -15.30 1.21 21.02
CA ILE A 410 -16.62 1.59 21.54
C ILE A 410 -17.79 1.10 20.68
N SER A 411 -17.54 0.43 19.57
CA SER A 411 -18.58 -0.17 18.72
C SER A 411 -18.25 -1.63 18.39
N ASN A 412 -19.25 -2.38 17.93
CA ASN A 412 -18.95 -3.59 17.16
C ASN A 412 -18.34 -3.18 15.80
N PRO A 413 -17.47 -4.02 15.22
CA PRO A 413 -16.99 -3.78 13.86
C PRO A 413 -18.15 -3.80 12.86
N PHE A 414 -18.01 -3.08 11.77
CA PHE A 414 -19.00 -3.05 10.69
C PHE A 414 -18.34 -2.91 9.33
N SER A 415 -18.87 -3.62 8.33
CA SER A 415 -18.50 -3.43 6.94
C SER A 415 -19.35 -2.37 6.28
N VAL A 416 -18.81 -1.73 5.25
CA VAL A 416 -19.51 -0.77 4.40
C VAL A 416 -19.56 -1.33 2.98
N ASP A 417 -20.76 -1.44 2.42
CA ASP A 417 -20.96 -1.88 1.03
C ASP A 417 -20.43 -0.83 0.04
N VAL A 418 -19.72 -1.28 -1.00
CA VAL A 418 -19.06 -0.40 -1.98
C VAL A 418 -20.07 0.43 -2.79
N GLU A 419 -21.21 -0.15 -3.14
CA GLU A 419 -22.16 0.47 -4.08
C GLU A 419 -23.24 1.29 -3.38
N THR A 420 -23.64 0.88 -2.18
CA THR A 420 -24.77 1.46 -1.47
C THR A 420 -24.38 2.26 -0.23
N GLY A 421 -23.14 2.12 0.26
CA GLY A 421 -22.70 2.71 1.52
C GLY A 421 -23.39 2.10 2.75
N LYS A 422 -24.14 1.01 2.58
CA LYS A 422 -24.88 0.38 3.68
C LYS A 422 -23.91 -0.24 4.68
N MET A 423 -24.11 0.09 5.96
CA MET A 423 -23.35 -0.51 7.07
C MET A 423 -23.95 -1.84 7.52
N ALA A 424 -23.11 -2.85 7.72
CA ALA A 424 -23.48 -4.15 8.28
C ALA A 424 -22.59 -4.49 9.48
N TYR A 425 -23.18 -4.68 10.66
CA TYR A 425 -22.46 -4.86 11.92
C TYR A 425 -22.18 -6.34 12.23
N TYR A 426 -21.00 -6.61 12.76
CA TYR A 426 -20.54 -7.92 13.23
C TYR A 426 -20.85 -8.07 14.72
N GLU A 427 -22.02 -8.62 15.01
CA GLU A 427 -22.58 -8.74 16.36
C GLU A 427 -22.75 -10.23 16.72
N PRO A 428 -21.71 -10.89 17.25
CA PRO A 428 -21.74 -12.33 17.50
C PRO A 428 -22.73 -12.69 18.61
N GLY A 429 -23.85 -13.31 18.21
CA GLY A 429 -24.93 -13.76 19.09
C GLY A 429 -24.64 -15.10 19.78
N PRO A 430 -25.65 -15.72 20.43
CA PRO A 430 -25.52 -17.02 21.09
C PRO A 430 -25.53 -18.21 20.12
N GLU A 431 -25.99 -18.01 18.88
CA GLU A 431 -25.98 -19.06 17.87
C GLU A 431 -24.56 -19.35 17.38
N THR A 432 -24.27 -20.63 17.20
CA THR A 432 -22.94 -21.09 16.75
C THR A 432 -23.04 -21.98 15.52
N GLU A 433 -21.91 -22.12 14.82
CA GLU A 433 -21.69 -23.07 13.74
C GLU A 433 -20.28 -23.66 13.79
N ASP A 434 -20.11 -24.79 13.12
CA ASP A 434 -18.80 -25.38 12.89
C ASP A 434 -18.18 -24.71 11.65
N VAL A 435 -16.94 -24.26 11.74
CA VAL A 435 -16.24 -23.57 10.65
C VAL A 435 -15.05 -24.40 10.17
N VAL A 436 -14.99 -24.60 8.86
CA VAL A 436 -13.84 -25.24 8.19
C VAL A 436 -13.01 -24.16 7.51
N LEU A 437 -11.75 -24.04 7.91
CA LEU A 437 -10.83 -23.02 7.43
C LEU A 437 -9.73 -23.64 6.58
N LEU A 438 -9.46 -23.03 5.44
CA LEU A 438 -8.49 -23.48 4.44
C LEU A 438 -7.30 -22.51 4.30
N SER A 439 -7.45 -21.27 4.77
CA SER A 439 -6.41 -20.24 4.65
C SER A 439 -6.47 -19.18 5.74
N LYS A 440 -5.35 -18.52 5.99
CA LYS A 440 -5.23 -17.37 6.90
C LYS A 440 -5.36 -16.01 6.20
N PHE A 441 -5.33 -15.98 4.86
CA PHE A 441 -5.40 -14.77 4.05
C PHE A 441 -6.27 -14.97 2.81
N GLY A 442 -6.81 -13.88 2.26
CA GLY A 442 -7.66 -13.92 1.08
C GLY A 442 -6.94 -14.36 -0.19
N MET A 443 -7.44 -15.43 -0.80
CA MET A 443 -6.91 -16.00 -2.05
C MET A 443 -7.11 -15.11 -3.30
N PHE A 444 -7.91 -14.04 -3.22
CA PHE A 444 -8.07 -13.06 -4.30
C PHE A 444 -6.79 -12.25 -4.57
N ALA A 445 -5.89 -12.13 -3.58
CA ALA A 445 -4.59 -11.49 -3.73
C ALA A 445 -3.53 -12.45 -4.32
N GLU A 446 -3.84 -13.74 -4.44
CA GLU A 446 -2.98 -14.79 -5.00
C GLU A 446 -3.31 -15.00 -6.48
N PHE A 447 -2.98 -14.01 -7.32
CA PHE A 447 -3.20 -14.10 -8.78
C PHE A 447 -2.54 -15.33 -9.43
N PHE A 448 -1.61 -15.99 -8.74
CA PHE A 448 -0.98 -17.25 -9.16
C PHE A 448 -1.96 -18.43 -9.24
N LEU A 449 -2.99 -18.46 -8.39
CA LEU A 449 -3.93 -19.59 -8.36
C LEU A 449 -4.67 -19.72 -9.71
N GLY A 450 -5.09 -18.59 -10.27
CA GLY A 450 -5.76 -18.53 -11.57
C GLY A 450 -4.88 -18.94 -12.75
N ARG A 451 -3.55 -18.99 -12.58
CA ARG A 451 -2.62 -19.39 -13.65
C ARG A 451 -2.62 -20.89 -13.95
N MET A 452 -3.29 -21.69 -13.13
CA MET A 452 -3.51 -23.11 -13.41
C MET A 452 -4.80 -23.38 -14.19
N VAL A 453 -5.72 -22.42 -14.28
CA VAL A 453 -6.98 -22.59 -15.02
C VAL A 453 -6.66 -22.79 -16.50
N ASP A 454 -7.32 -23.78 -17.11
CA ASP A 454 -7.06 -24.33 -18.43
C ASP A 454 -5.75 -25.15 -18.55
N GLY A 455 -5.05 -25.40 -17.44
CA GLY A 455 -3.95 -26.35 -17.37
C GLY A 455 -4.44 -27.80 -17.47
N VAL A 456 -3.62 -28.67 -18.05
CA VAL A 456 -4.00 -30.07 -18.29
C VAL A 456 -2.99 -31.05 -17.72
N PHE A 457 -3.50 -32.12 -17.14
CA PHE A 457 -2.71 -33.30 -16.81
C PHE A 457 -2.83 -34.32 -17.93
N GLU A 458 -1.72 -34.90 -18.34
CA GLU A 458 -1.63 -35.74 -19.52
C GLU A 458 -0.88 -37.04 -19.22
N GLY A 459 -1.30 -38.11 -19.89
CA GLY A 459 -0.65 -39.41 -19.90
C GLY A 459 -0.22 -39.80 -21.31
N SER A 460 0.98 -40.35 -21.46
CA SER A 460 1.53 -40.79 -22.75
C SER A 460 2.35 -42.08 -22.60
N ASN A 461 2.42 -42.85 -23.68
CA ASN A 461 3.37 -43.97 -23.82
C ASN A 461 4.53 -43.64 -24.78
N ILE A 462 4.61 -42.38 -25.23
CA ILE A 462 5.66 -41.83 -26.07
C ILE A 462 6.31 -40.65 -25.32
N PRO A 463 7.65 -40.60 -25.18
CA PRO A 463 8.33 -39.58 -24.36
C PRO A 463 8.10 -38.14 -24.83
N GLY A 464 7.79 -37.91 -26.12
CA GLY A 464 7.55 -36.59 -26.69
C GLY A 464 6.15 -36.03 -26.47
N PHE A 465 5.20 -36.83 -25.94
CA PHE A 465 3.79 -36.47 -25.79
C PHE A 465 3.17 -35.91 -27.10
N GLU A 466 3.41 -36.58 -28.24
CA GLU A 466 2.86 -36.18 -29.55
C GLU A 466 1.35 -36.43 -29.64
N HIS A 467 0.87 -37.50 -28.98
CA HIS A 467 -0.54 -37.90 -28.90
C HIS A 467 -0.92 -38.32 -27.47
N PRO A 468 -0.86 -37.38 -26.51
CA PRO A 468 -1.17 -37.70 -25.13
C PRO A 468 -2.69 -37.84 -24.93
N ASP A 469 -3.08 -38.65 -23.94
CA ASP A 469 -4.44 -38.62 -23.42
C ASP A 469 -4.53 -37.56 -22.31
N THR A 470 -5.59 -36.75 -22.33
CA THR A 470 -5.90 -35.85 -21.21
C THR A 470 -6.44 -36.66 -20.04
N LEU A 471 -5.76 -36.59 -18.90
CA LEU A 471 -6.17 -37.23 -17.65
C LEU A 471 -7.06 -36.32 -16.82
N PHE A 472 -6.84 -35.01 -16.84
CA PHE A 472 -7.68 -34.05 -16.13
C PHE A 472 -7.48 -32.65 -16.70
N HIS A 473 -8.54 -31.85 -16.75
CA HIS A 473 -8.52 -30.46 -17.17
C HIS A 473 -8.97 -29.57 -16.01
N ILE A 474 -8.12 -28.62 -15.63
CA ILE A 474 -8.42 -27.69 -14.54
C ILE A 474 -9.36 -26.60 -15.07
N HIS A 475 -10.62 -26.65 -14.69
CA HIS A 475 -11.63 -25.65 -15.09
C HIS A 475 -11.78 -24.51 -14.09
N ASP A 476 -11.55 -24.79 -12.81
CA ASP A 476 -11.79 -23.86 -11.71
C ASP A 476 -10.47 -23.48 -11.02
N VAL A 477 -10.44 -22.27 -10.46
CA VAL A 477 -9.31 -21.80 -9.65
C VAL A 477 -9.18 -22.71 -8.41
N PRO A 478 -8.00 -23.31 -8.14
CA PRO A 478 -7.80 -24.12 -6.94
C PRO A 478 -7.98 -23.28 -5.67
N ASP A 479 -8.88 -23.70 -4.78
CA ASP A 479 -9.28 -22.97 -3.57
C ASP A 479 -8.72 -23.57 -2.26
N ARG A 480 -7.90 -24.62 -2.37
CA ARG A 480 -7.25 -25.32 -1.26
C ARG A 480 -5.80 -25.64 -1.58
N LEU A 481 -5.00 -25.89 -0.53
CA LEU A 481 -3.58 -26.24 -0.70
C LEU A 481 -3.43 -27.52 -1.53
N CYS A 482 -4.16 -28.58 -1.19
CA CYS A 482 -4.05 -29.87 -1.88
C CYS A 482 -5.36 -30.21 -2.60
N THR A 483 -5.41 -30.00 -3.92
CA THR A 483 -6.59 -30.35 -4.72
C THR A 483 -6.50 -31.80 -5.19
N VAL A 484 -7.55 -32.60 -4.95
CA VAL A 484 -7.58 -34.04 -5.26
C VAL A 484 -8.63 -34.32 -6.33
N VAL A 485 -8.22 -34.91 -7.45
CA VAL A 485 -9.09 -35.17 -8.60
C VAL A 485 -8.94 -36.60 -9.12
N ARG A 486 -9.98 -37.09 -9.79
CA ARG A 486 -9.95 -38.38 -10.51
C ARG A 486 -9.37 -38.16 -11.90
N ALA A 487 -8.49 -39.05 -12.31
CA ALA A 487 -8.04 -39.08 -13.69
C ALA A 487 -9.12 -39.70 -14.59
N ASP A 488 -9.38 -39.09 -15.73
CA ASP A 488 -10.32 -39.50 -16.77
C ASP A 488 -9.67 -40.49 -17.75
N SER A 489 -9.13 -41.59 -17.20
CA SER A 489 -8.59 -42.67 -18.01
C SER A 489 -8.52 -43.98 -17.24
N SER A 490 -8.74 -45.09 -17.96
CA SER A 490 -8.51 -46.44 -17.47
C SER A 490 -7.23 -47.08 -18.04
N LYS A 491 -6.46 -46.35 -18.87
CA LYS A 491 -5.24 -46.88 -19.50
C LYS A 491 -4.03 -46.80 -18.54
N ALA A 492 -2.96 -47.50 -18.91
CA ALA A 492 -1.66 -47.38 -18.27
C ALA A 492 -0.73 -46.51 -19.11
N TYR A 493 0.08 -45.69 -18.44
CA TYR A 493 0.97 -44.71 -19.04
C TYR A 493 2.38 -44.89 -18.49
N ARG A 494 3.39 -44.75 -19.36
CA ARG A 494 4.80 -44.67 -18.94
C ARG A 494 5.19 -43.24 -18.58
N TYR A 495 4.63 -42.25 -19.28
CA TYR A 495 4.93 -40.84 -19.09
C TYR A 495 3.69 -40.10 -18.61
N VAL A 496 3.84 -39.24 -17.62
CA VAL A 496 2.77 -38.38 -17.09
C VAL A 496 3.28 -36.96 -16.91
N ARG A 497 2.46 -35.94 -17.15
CA ARG A 497 2.86 -34.55 -16.93
C ARG A 497 1.70 -33.64 -16.59
N TYR A 498 2.03 -32.50 -16.00
CA TYR A 498 1.22 -31.28 -16.01
C TYR A 498 1.75 -30.34 -17.10
N LEU A 499 0.86 -29.84 -17.95
CA LEU A 499 1.13 -28.84 -18.99
C LEU A 499 0.41 -27.53 -18.62
N GLY A 500 1.19 -26.46 -18.49
CA GLY A 500 0.67 -25.15 -18.12
C GLY A 500 -0.11 -24.47 -19.25
N PRO A 501 -1.17 -23.70 -18.93
CA PRO A 501 -1.93 -22.94 -19.91
C PRO A 501 -1.15 -21.74 -20.43
N ARG A 502 -1.59 -21.16 -21.55
CA ARG A 502 -1.04 -19.90 -22.07
C ARG A 502 -1.31 -18.75 -21.10
N GLY A 503 -0.28 -17.96 -20.82
CA GLY A 503 -0.30 -16.91 -19.81
C GLY A 503 -0.13 -17.44 -18.37
N GLY A 504 -0.09 -18.76 -18.18
CA GLY A 504 0.01 -19.39 -16.86
C GLY A 504 1.43 -19.60 -16.35
N PHE A 505 2.45 -19.45 -17.20
CA PHE A 505 3.87 -19.68 -16.84
C PHE A 505 4.10 -21.05 -16.17
N CYS A 506 3.25 -22.04 -16.50
CA CYS A 506 3.23 -23.37 -15.87
C CYS A 506 3.33 -23.34 -14.33
N ASN A 507 2.70 -22.35 -13.68
CA ASN A 507 2.76 -22.21 -12.23
C ASN A 507 2.09 -23.40 -11.55
N VAL A 508 2.87 -24.13 -10.75
CA VAL A 508 2.42 -25.23 -9.89
C VAL A 508 3.48 -25.44 -8.80
N SER A 509 3.05 -25.77 -7.59
CA SER A 509 3.95 -26.08 -6.47
C SER A 509 4.27 -27.56 -6.40
N GLU A 510 3.25 -28.43 -6.38
CA GLU A 510 3.44 -29.87 -6.25
C GLU A 510 2.45 -30.63 -7.13
N VAL A 511 2.86 -31.76 -7.68
CA VAL A 511 2.00 -32.71 -8.40
C VAL A 511 2.31 -34.14 -7.98
N GLY A 512 1.29 -34.87 -7.55
CA GLY A 512 1.34 -36.31 -7.30
C GLY A 512 0.39 -37.07 -8.22
N PHE A 513 0.91 -38.08 -8.92
CA PHE A 513 0.11 -39.05 -9.67
C PHE A 513 -0.02 -40.34 -8.85
N TYR A 514 -1.20 -40.95 -8.76
CA TYR A 514 -1.47 -42.12 -7.92
C TYR A 514 -2.15 -43.21 -8.75
N SER A 515 -1.84 -44.48 -8.49
CA SER A 515 -2.41 -45.59 -9.27
C SER A 515 -3.90 -45.79 -9.00
N SER A 516 -4.33 -45.61 -7.76
CA SER A 516 -5.72 -45.72 -7.35
C SER A 516 -6.17 -44.55 -6.47
N TRP A 517 -7.48 -44.43 -6.27
CA TRP A 517 -8.07 -43.41 -5.40
C TRP A 517 -7.61 -43.55 -3.94
N THR A 518 -7.42 -44.79 -3.47
CA THR A 518 -7.09 -45.12 -2.08
C THR A 518 -5.59 -45.14 -1.79
N ASP A 519 -4.73 -44.90 -2.78
CA ASP A 519 -3.28 -44.93 -2.58
C ASP A 519 -2.80 -43.67 -1.87
N ASP A 520 -2.00 -43.78 -0.82
CA ASP A 520 -1.48 -42.63 -0.08
C ASP A 520 -0.09 -42.17 -0.55
N MET A 521 0.55 -42.94 -1.44
CA MET A 521 1.88 -42.65 -1.96
C MET A 521 1.83 -42.33 -3.46
N PRO A 522 2.43 -41.21 -3.92
CA PRO A 522 2.50 -40.90 -5.33
C PRO A 522 3.46 -41.85 -6.04
N LEU A 523 3.19 -42.07 -7.31
CA LEU A 523 4.07 -42.74 -8.26
C LEU A 523 5.39 -41.98 -8.36
N LYS A 524 6.48 -42.74 -8.44
CA LYS A 524 7.84 -42.21 -8.59
C LYS A 524 8.36 -42.51 -9.99
N GLY A 525 9.20 -41.61 -10.49
CA GLY A 525 9.82 -41.71 -11.81
C GLY A 525 10.99 -40.74 -11.94
N GLU A 526 11.64 -40.76 -13.11
CA GLU A 526 12.61 -39.74 -13.49
C GLU A 526 11.87 -38.45 -13.81
N ILE A 527 12.25 -37.33 -13.18
CA ILE A 527 11.62 -36.03 -13.42
C ILE A 527 12.03 -35.50 -14.79
N LEU A 528 11.03 -35.10 -15.57
CA LEU A 528 11.18 -34.56 -16.91
C LEU A 528 10.57 -33.16 -17.01
N GLY A 529 11.18 -32.32 -17.84
CA GLY A 529 10.68 -30.98 -18.16
C GLY A 529 11.55 -30.32 -19.22
N PRO A 530 11.14 -29.13 -19.71
CA PRO A 530 11.85 -28.43 -20.76
C PRO A 530 13.15 -27.78 -20.24
N GLU A 531 14.20 -27.68 -21.07
CA GLU A 531 15.55 -27.26 -20.65
C GLU A 531 15.59 -25.86 -20.04
N ASP A 532 14.84 -24.94 -20.62
CA ASP A 532 14.62 -23.57 -20.18
C ASP A 532 13.87 -23.48 -18.85
N GLY A 533 13.14 -24.53 -18.45
CA GLY A 533 12.52 -24.68 -17.14
C GLY A 533 13.41 -25.31 -16.06
N ALA A 534 14.64 -25.73 -16.39
CA ALA A 534 15.47 -26.55 -15.49
C ALA A 534 16.34 -25.75 -14.50
N ARG A 535 16.40 -24.41 -14.63
CA ARG A 535 17.38 -23.55 -13.94
C ARG A 535 16.73 -22.54 -12.99
N GLY A 536 17.50 -22.08 -12.01
CA GLY A 536 17.06 -21.07 -11.03
C GLY A 536 16.28 -21.66 -9.86
N SER A 537 15.78 -20.79 -8.98
CA SER A 537 15.03 -21.17 -7.77
C SER A 537 13.60 -21.63 -8.05
N HIS A 538 13.10 -21.45 -9.27
CA HIS A 538 11.76 -21.83 -9.71
C HIS A 538 11.82 -22.87 -10.85
N SER A 539 12.65 -23.90 -10.68
CA SER A 539 12.83 -24.98 -11.65
C SER A 539 11.66 -25.97 -11.62
N TYR A 540 11.44 -26.74 -12.69
CA TYR A 540 10.41 -27.79 -12.72
C TYR A 540 10.68 -28.91 -11.72
N PHE A 541 11.91 -29.05 -11.20
CA PHE A 541 12.21 -30.01 -10.13
C PHE A 541 11.42 -29.72 -8.85
N ASN A 542 11.04 -28.46 -8.63
CA ASN A 542 10.24 -28.06 -7.48
C ASN A 542 8.85 -28.72 -7.47
N VAL A 543 8.35 -29.21 -8.62
CA VAL A 543 7.00 -29.82 -8.74
C VAL A 543 6.90 -31.18 -8.04
N PHE A 544 8.04 -31.79 -7.73
CA PHE A 544 8.13 -33.13 -7.14
C PHE A 544 9.14 -33.18 -5.98
N ASP A 545 9.38 -32.04 -5.31
CA ASP A 545 10.36 -31.94 -4.22
C ASP A 545 9.75 -32.20 -2.84
N GLY A 546 8.41 -32.30 -2.75
CA GLY A 546 7.68 -32.53 -1.51
C GLY A 546 7.43 -31.24 -0.70
N HIS A 547 7.67 -30.06 -1.28
CA HIS A 547 7.53 -28.77 -0.63
C HIS A 547 6.44 -27.92 -1.30
N THR A 548 5.37 -27.64 -0.55
CA THR A 548 4.25 -26.83 -1.03
C THR A 548 4.54 -25.33 -1.09
N ASP A 549 5.69 -24.91 -0.56
CA ASP A 549 6.21 -23.54 -0.49
C ASP A 549 7.33 -23.25 -1.52
N THR A 550 7.76 -24.25 -2.28
CA THR A 550 8.50 -24.05 -3.52
C THR A 550 7.53 -24.12 -4.70
N SER A 551 7.94 -23.64 -5.87
CA SER A 551 7.09 -23.70 -7.05
C SER A 551 7.86 -23.59 -8.34
N TYR A 552 7.30 -24.15 -9.41
CA TYR A 552 7.73 -23.93 -10.77
C TYR A 552 7.18 -22.61 -11.32
N ASP A 553 8.03 -21.86 -12.03
CA ASP A 553 7.67 -20.64 -12.76
C ASP A 553 8.43 -20.64 -14.09
N TYR A 554 7.78 -21.14 -15.12
CA TYR A 554 8.39 -21.25 -16.44
C TYR A 554 8.70 -19.85 -16.99
N PRO A 555 9.90 -19.61 -17.54
CA PRO A 555 10.32 -18.26 -17.98
C PRO A 555 9.49 -17.66 -19.11
N LEU A 556 8.71 -18.45 -19.85
CA LEU A 556 7.86 -17.99 -20.94
C LEU A 556 6.38 -18.11 -20.58
N ASP A 557 5.53 -17.36 -21.29
CA ASP A 557 4.08 -17.35 -21.05
C ASP A 557 3.39 -18.68 -21.43
N TYR A 558 4.03 -19.53 -22.24
CA TYR A 558 3.48 -20.81 -22.69
C TYR A 558 4.59 -21.80 -23.06
N GLY A 559 4.33 -23.10 -22.93
CA GLY A 559 5.24 -24.19 -23.32
C GLY A 559 5.88 -24.92 -22.14
N GLY A 560 5.70 -24.42 -20.93
CA GLY A 560 6.20 -25.05 -19.71
C GLY A 560 5.37 -26.28 -19.32
N TRP A 561 6.06 -27.32 -18.87
CA TRP A 561 5.46 -28.54 -18.33
C TRP A 561 6.42 -29.22 -17.35
N ALA A 562 5.87 -30.04 -16.45
CA ALA A 562 6.64 -30.86 -15.51
C ALA A 562 6.02 -32.26 -15.42
N GLY A 563 6.83 -33.31 -15.51
CA GLY A 563 6.34 -34.68 -15.58
C GLY A 563 7.33 -35.74 -15.11
N LEU A 564 6.94 -37.00 -15.27
CA LEU A 564 7.70 -38.18 -14.85
C LEU A 564 7.79 -39.22 -15.99
N ASP A 565 8.96 -39.82 -16.19
CA ASP A 565 9.08 -41.18 -16.76
C ASP A 565 8.96 -42.18 -15.59
N LEU A 566 7.85 -42.92 -15.56
CA LEU A 566 7.55 -43.90 -14.52
C LEU A 566 8.39 -45.18 -14.63
N GLY A 567 9.19 -45.31 -15.70
CA GLY A 567 10.04 -46.48 -16.01
C GLY A 567 9.27 -47.66 -16.60
N GLU A 568 8.00 -47.81 -16.22
CA GLU A 568 7.07 -48.82 -16.71
C GLU A 568 5.66 -48.21 -16.86
N GLN A 569 4.78 -48.88 -17.60
CA GLN A 569 3.40 -48.43 -17.75
C GLN A 569 2.61 -48.66 -16.46
N LYS A 570 2.06 -47.59 -15.88
CA LYS A 570 1.23 -47.65 -14.68
C LYS A 570 -0.10 -46.97 -14.91
N HIS A 571 -1.15 -47.49 -14.27
CA HIS A 571 -2.42 -46.79 -14.21
C HIS A 571 -2.29 -45.52 -13.36
N VAL A 572 -3.06 -44.50 -13.73
CA VAL A 572 -3.22 -43.25 -12.98
C VAL A 572 -4.71 -43.09 -12.70
N GLY A 573 -5.12 -43.24 -11.44
CA GLY A 573 -6.51 -43.13 -11.01
C GLY A 573 -6.82 -41.88 -10.18
N LYS A 574 -5.77 -41.24 -9.64
CA LYS A 574 -5.89 -40.02 -8.83
C LYS A 574 -4.73 -39.08 -9.12
N ILE A 575 -5.02 -37.78 -9.10
CA ILE A 575 -4.04 -36.71 -9.21
C ILE A 575 -4.25 -35.80 -7.99
N VAL A 576 -3.16 -35.43 -7.32
CA VAL A 576 -3.15 -34.41 -6.27
C VAL A 576 -2.25 -33.29 -6.72
N TYR A 577 -2.68 -32.04 -6.62
CA TYR A 577 -1.88 -30.91 -7.04
C TYR A 577 -2.05 -29.70 -6.13
N THR A 578 -0.97 -28.93 -6.03
CA THR A 578 -0.88 -27.71 -5.21
C THR A 578 -0.58 -26.51 -6.10
N PRO A 579 -1.40 -25.46 -6.08
CA PRO A 579 -1.12 -24.26 -6.85
C PRO A 579 0.08 -23.50 -6.27
N ARG A 580 0.78 -22.75 -7.13
CA ARG A 580 1.76 -21.77 -6.64
C ARG A 580 1.08 -20.80 -5.69
N ASN A 581 1.67 -20.62 -4.52
CA ASN A 581 1.08 -19.84 -3.44
C ASN A 581 2.19 -19.13 -2.63
N ARG A 582 1.80 -18.23 -1.71
CA ARG A 582 2.72 -17.54 -0.78
C ARG A 582 2.64 -18.05 0.65
N ASP A 583 2.37 -19.35 0.84
CA ASP A 583 2.30 -19.99 2.17
C ASP A 583 1.17 -19.42 3.06
N ASN A 584 0.04 -19.12 2.42
CA ASN A 584 -1.17 -18.54 3.04
C ASN A 584 -2.30 -19.55 3.29
N PHE A 585 -2.20 -20.76 2.74
CA PHE A 585 -3.11 -21.85 3.07
C PHE A 585 -2.79 -22.44 4.45
N VAL A 586 -3.75 -23.18 5.00
CA VAL A 586 -3.51 -24.03 6.16
C VAL A 586 -2.57 -25.17 5.77
N ARG A 587 -1.51 -25.37 6.58
CA ARG A 587 -0.49 -26.39 6.35
C ARG A 587 -0.43 -27.36 7.51
N GLU A 588 -0.34 -28.64 7.20
CA GLU A 588 -0.15 -29.69 8.20
C GLU A 588 1.11 -29.43 9.06
N GLY A 589 0.99 -29.64 10.36
CA GLY A 589 2.04 -29.45 11.34
C GLY A 589 2.13 -28.04 11.93
N ASP A 590 1.52 -27.03 11.29
CA ASP A 590 1.52 -25.67 11.80
C ASP A 590 0.47 -25.44 12.90
N VAL A 591 0.75 -24.48 13.79
CA VAL A 591 -0.10 -24.20 14.95
C VAL A 591 -0.93 -22.96 14.70
N TYR A 592 -2.24 -23.12 14.64
CA TYR A 592 -3.18 -22.04 14.35
C TYR A 592 -4.04 -21.67 15.55
N GLU A 593 -4.45 -20.41 15.63
CA GLU A 593 -5.39 -19.91 16.63
C GLU A 593 -6.46 -19.06 15.95
N LEU A 594 -7.73 -19.40 16.18
CA LEU A 594 -8.87 -18.66 15.64
C LEU A 594 -9.29 -17.58 16.65
N PHE A 595 -9.46 -16.35 16.18
CA PHE A 595 -9.97 -15.24 16.98
C PHE A 595 -11.35 -14.81 16.51
N VAL A 596 -12.21 -14.51 17.48
CA VAL A 596 -13.54 -13.92 17.31
C VAL A 596 -13.50 -12.48 17.80
N CYS A 597 -13.96 -11.54 16.97
CA CYS A 597 -14.07 -10.15 17.38
C CYS A 597 -15.39 -9.89 18.13
N ARG A 598 -15.31 -9.38 19.36
CA ARG A 598 -16.44 -8.89 20.15
C ARG A 598 -16.20 -7.46 20.56
N GLY A 599 -17.01 -6.53 20.07
CA GLY A 599 -16.86 -5.11 20.39
C GLY A 599 -15.49 -4.54 20.06
N GLY A 600 -14.91 -4.95 18.92
CA GLY A 600 -13.58 -4.55 18.50
C GLY A 600 -12.42 -5.25 19.24
N LYS A 601 -12.71 -6.08 20.25
CA LYS A 601 -11.69 -6.87 20.98
C LYS A 601 -11.62 -8.28 20.44
N TRP A 602 -10.41 -8.84 20.38
CA TRP A 602 -10.17 -10.18 19.86
C TRP A 602 -10.09 -11.21 20.98
N GLU A 603 -10.95 -12.21 20.92
CA GLU A 603 -11.01 -13.32 21.86
C GLU A 603 -10.63 -14.62 21.15
N SER A 604 -9.79 -15.46 21.79
CA SER A 604 -9.43 -16.76 21.23
C SER A 604 -10.61 -17.72 21.27
N ALA A 605 -10.96 -18.31 20.14
CA ALA A 605 -11.90 -19.41 19.99
C ALA A 605 -11.22 -20.79 20.05
N GLY A 606 -9.90 -20.82 20.26
CA GLY A 606 -9.12 -22.04 20.41
C GLY A 606 -7.86 -22.05 19.55
N ARG A 607 -6.92 -22.89 19.97
CA ARG A 607 -5.64 -23.12 19.31
C ARG A 607 -5.46 -24.60 19.01
N GLN A 608 -5.03 -24.95 17.80
CA GLN A 608 -4.81 -26.34 17.41
C GLN A 608 -3.69 -26.49 16.38
N VAL A 609 -3.12 -27.70 16.29
CA VAL A 609 -2.18 -28.08 15.25
C VAL A 609 -2.98 -28.58 14.05
N ALA A 610 -2.66 -28.10 12.85
CA ALA A 610 -3.28 -28.63 11.64
C ALA A 610 -2.77 -30.05 11.36
N HIS A 611 -3.70 -30.99 11.15
CA HIS A 611 -3.40 -32.37 10.78
C HIS A 611 -3.70 -32.66 9.30
N SER A 612 -4.06 -31.62 8.54
CA SER A 612 -4.38 -31.67 7.11
C SER A 612 -4.25 -30.25 6.52
N ASP A 613 -4.64 -30.06 5.26
CA ASP A 613 -4.76 -28.73 4.62
C ASP A 613 -6.01 -27.94 5.06
N SER A 614 -6.61 -28.31 6.19
CA SER A 614 -7.80 -27.67 6.75
C SER A 614 -7.84 -27.73 8.27
N LEU A 615 -8.60 -26.81 8.86
CA LEU A 615 -8.88 -26.73 10.30
C LEU A 615 -10.38 -26.76 10.53
N LEU A 616 -10.84 -27.56 11.50
CA LEU A 616 -12.22 -27.53 11.99
C LEU A 616 -12.25 -26.86 13.37
N PHE A 617 -13.00 -25.77 13.50
CA PHE A 617 -13.33 -25.18 14.80
C PHE A 617 -14.83 -25.35 15.05
N GLN A 618 -15.19 -25.90 16.21
CA GLN A 618 -16.57 -26.17 16.56
C GLN A 618 -17.15 -25.07 17.44
N ASN A 619 -18.47 -24.89 17.37
CA ASN A 619 -19.21 -23.93 18.20
C ASN A 619 -18.71 -22.47 18.08
N VAL A 620 -18.34 -22.04 16.88
CA VAL A 620 -17.93 -20.66 16.61
C VAL A 620 -19.18 -19.78 16.47
N PRO A 621 -19.26 -18.60 17.11
CA PRO A 621 -20.41 -17.71 17.01
C PRO A 621 -20.70 -17.28 15.57
N LYS A 622 -21.97 -17.36 15.16
CA LYS A 622 -22.43 -16.80 13.89
C LYS A 622 -22.36 -15.28 13.89
N HIS A 623 -22.31 -14.68 12.69
CA HIS A 623 -22.23 -13.23 12.50
C HIS A 623 -21.00 -12.57 13.16
N ALA A 624 -19.98 -13.36 13.47
CA ALA A 624 -18.70 -12.88 13.97
C ALA A 624 -17.79 -12.40 12.84
N LEU A 625 -16.98 -11.37 13.14
CA LEU A 625 -15.75 -11.13 12.40
C LEU A 625 -14.66 -12.03 12.95
N LEU A 626 -13.96 -12.75 12.07
CA LEU A 626 -13.01 -13.78 12.43
C LEU A 626 -11.61 -13.45 11.89
N LEU A 627 -10.58 -13.97 12.54
CA LEU A 627 -9.20 -13.88 12.09
C LEU A 627 -8.45 -15.16 12.48
N LEU A 628 -7.74 -15.77 11.54
CA LEU A 628 -6.94 -16.97 11.77
C LEU A 628 -5.45 -16.62 11.88
N ARG A 629 -4.86 -16.87 13.04
CA ARG A 629 -3.44 -16.69 13.31
C ARG A 629 -2.64 -17.94 12.99
N ASP A 630 -1.48 -17.77 12.38
CA ASP A 630 -0.45 -18.81 12.31
C ASP A 630 0.69 -18.48 13.28
N HIS A 631 0.91 -19.35 14.26
CA HIS A 631 1.97 -19.18 15.27
C HIS A 631 3.28 -19.86 14.86
N SER A 632 3.30 -20.60 13.75
CA SER A 632 4.48 -21.29 13.25
C SER A 632 5.26 -20.43 12.26
N ARG A 633 4.58 -19.83 11.28
CA ARG A 633 5.23 -19.11 10.18
C ARG A 633 4.34 -18.09 9.46
N GLY A 634 4.97 -17.26 8.64
CA GLY A 634 4.30 -16.21 7.86
C GLY A 634 3.74 -15.08 8.74
N VAL A 635 3.36 -13.98 8.09
CA VAL A 635 2.83 -12.78 8.77
C VAL A 635 1.58 -12.21 8.09
N ALA A 636 1.17 -12.84 6.98
CA ALA A 636 -0.02 -12.45 6.22
C ALA A 636 -1.23 -13.15 6.84
N GLU A 637 -2.13 -12.34 7.39
CA GLU A 637 -3.36 -12.76 8.06
C GLU A 637 -4.44 -11.73 7.75
N ARG A 638 -5.67 -12.14 7.45
CA ARG A 638 -6.74 -11.17 7.15
C ARG A 638 -8.04 -11.55 7.83
N LEU A 639 -8.79 -10.52 8.20
CA LEU A 639 -10.14 -10.67 8.70
C LEU A 639 -11.06 -11.26 7.64
N PHE A 640 -11.97 -12.11 8.09
CA PHE A 640 -12.98 -12.73 7.25
C PHE A 640 -14.29 -12.90 8.02
N GLU A 641 -15.38 -12.99 7.28
CA GLU A 641 -16.63 -13.55 7.78
C GLU A 641 -16.78 -15.00 7.30
N TYR A 642 -17.44 -15.84 8.09
CA TYR A 642 -17.82 -17.18 7.64
C TYR A 642 -19.28 -17.13 7.19
N LYS A 643 -19.51 -17.42 5.91
CA LYS A 643 -20.84 -17.29 5.30
C LYS A 643 -21.04 -18.36 4.25
N GLU A 644 -22.20 -19.03 4.32
CA GLU A 644 -22.56 -20.12 3.39
C GLU A 644 -21.51 -21.24 3.37
N GLY A 645 -20.91 -21.55 4.53
CA GLY A 645 -19.90 -22.61 4.67
C GLY A 645 -18.51 -22.23 4.13
N LYS A 646 -18.25 -20.95 3.83
CA LYS A 646 -16.98 -20.50 3.25
C LYS A 646 -16.42 -19.26 3.97
N GLN A 647 -15.10 -19.15 3.97
CA GLN A 647 -14.39 -17.92 4.37
C GLN A 647 -14.61 -16.84 3.30
N ARG A 648 -15.07 -15.67 3.70
CA ARG A 648 -15.13 -14.46 2.85
C ARG A 648 -14.24 -13.39 3.48
N PHE A 649 -13.07 -13.21 2.88
CA PHE A 649 -12.08 -12.24 3.35
C PHE A 649 -12.44 -10.82 2.95
N TRP A 650 -12.04 -9.88 3.79
CA TRP A 650 -12.15 -8.44 3.54
C TRP A 650 -10.88 -7.87 2.96
#